data_AF-A0A821YF11-F1
#
_entry.id   AF-A0A821YF11-F1
#
_cell.length_a   1.000
_cell.length_b   1.000
_cell.length_c   1.000
_cell.angle_alpha   90.00
_cell.angle_beta   90.00
_cell.angle_gamma   90.00
#
_symmetry.space_group_name_H-M   'P 1'
#
loop_
_entity.id
_entity.type
_entity.pdbx_description
1 polymer ?
#
loop_
_entity_poly.entity_id
_entity_poly.type
_entity_poly.pdbx_seq_one_letter_code
_entity_poly.pdbx_strand_id
1 'polypeptide(L)'
;MNGILYNQAKAATYLSIEEFVKIIEQINNSTILKQLLNACLGIQKISEITPVRYRSMMYIIDAQISKLENNISQSLSKLHEALLCCPIDDVMTSIVYFLKKFEFHETIIQTLIDDVRSIKIHFDQTRSIDLINSIMIDNQLPDMTLSGNGLKSTPQLNMIRKYERAIIKQMKNDHMKAALSYIDLSMAVKDLTCIISNFLLAGLHFYELMKQTSEPSKIYAYRNIIIELTIEAFYLSRRYLPLHMQIYMFKIAFSLVIKSTQLLQVQMKSKQQSSNDQSSTHLLITKQHKIILTELLKDIILLTRMSPLSQVPLSRSYDLLYIEVVGQELLSMFLINSANSESGTLYKSYLYQYYVFEGVWHQWIRNETFDSARFNCMQSLLSRESWTMIDVQNLLNWSRLRRTIDGWLPSETYPLNLDRQTQFKKVNGISFNINTGEIKFLFQVVQSKDYGLFDVDDIQEVLKKGITSSLFTLDQPNIEFQSHPFQEMRYAPKSLSNTNFLSTLLHADYLLKMISTGVEICSEPPFQMRDASDGFMKRLPEWLQEQLKPIDQRKDCVIMNSVHRFWIEAGEITYEHEFDENNNIITYYLGDVPMCVKKQLMQYDEQGNLIDDLSKTDEDHSPEGEFAQAFTCYYDEIGSYFPELLRLKELLKLGVLLLFIRSTFHNIQKIY
;
A
#
# COMPACT_ATOMS: atom_id res chain seq x y z
N MET A 1 37.34 -29.08 33.63
CA MET A 1 36.48 -28.10 32.94
C MET A 1 36.45 -28.31 31.42
N ASN A 2 37.59 -28.24 30.71
CA ASN A 2 37.61 -28.38 29.24
C ASN A 2 37.02 -29.70 28.70
N GLY A 3 37.21 -30.83 29.37
CA GLY A 3 36.61 -32.12 28.95
C GLY A 3 35.09 -32.20 29.13
N ILE A 4 34.53 -31.50 30.12
CA ILE A 4 33.07 -31.44 30.34
C ILE A 4 32.43 -30.54 29.30
N LEU A 5 33.01 -29.35 29.06
CA LEU A 5 32.57 -28.42 28.03
C LEU A 5 32.67 -29.05 26.62
N TYR A 6 33.71 -29.86 26.36
CA TYR A 6 33.84 -30.61 25.10
C TYR A 6 32.72 -31.64 24.91
N ASN A 7 32.43 -32.45 25.94
CA ASN A 7 31.35 -33.44 25.86
C ASN A 7 29.96 -32.77 25.74
N GLN A 8 29.78 -31.61 26.38
CA GLN A 8 28.57 -30.79 26.23
C GLN A 8 28.45 -30.16 24.84
N ALA A 9 29.54 -29.63 24.26
CA ALA A 9 29.56 -29.09 22.91
C ALA A 9 29.30 -30.18 21.85
N LYS A 10 29.84 -31.38 22.05
CA LYS A 10 29.55 -32.55 21.21
C LYS A 10 28.11 -33.00 21.36
N ALA A 11 27.56 -33.04 22.57
CA ALA A 11 26.14 -33.32 22.80
C ALA A 11 25.23 -32.25 22.16
N ALA A 12 25.65 -30.98 22.17
CA ALA A 12 24.90 -29.89 21.54
C ALA A 12 24.76 -30.04 20.01
N THR A 13 25.65 -30.78 19.34
CA THR A 13 25.48 -31.08 17.91
C THR A 13 24.29 -32.01 17.60
N TYR A 14 23.76 -32.69 18.63
CA TYR A 14 22.55 -33.53 18.52
C TYR A 14 21.27 -32.79 18.90
N LEU A 15 21.36 -31.58 19.45
CA LEU A 15 20.19 -30.77 19.77
C LEU A 15 19.59 -30.14 18.51
N SER A 16 18.28 -29.90 18.54
CA SER A 16 17.69 -28.93 17.61
C SER A 16 18.34 -27.56 17.84
N ILE A 17 18.41 -26.73 16.80
CA ILE A 17 18.97 -25.37 16.97
C ILE A 17 18.10 -24.56 17.93
N GLU A 18 16.79 -24.81 17.94
CA GLU A 18 15.87 -24.17 18.87
C GLU A 18 16.20 -24.49 20.34
N GLU A 19 16.41 -25.76 20.70
CA GLU A 19 16.83 -26.15 22.05
C GLU A 19 18.19 -25.55 22.42
N PHE A 20 19.12 -25.54 21.46
CA PHE A 20 20.44 -24.94 21.65
C PHE A 20 20.35 -23.43 21.94
N VAL A 21 19.49 -22.70 21.23
CA VAL A 21 19.26 -21.27 21.48
C VAL A 21 18.64 -21.03 22.84
N LYS A 22 17.66 -21.83 23.26
CA LYS A 22 17.08 -21.76 24.61
C LYS A 22 18.14 -21.94 25.70
N ILE A 23 19.11 -22.85 25.51
CA ILE A 23 20.22 -23.07 26.44
C ILE A 23 21.18 -21.87 26.45
N ILE A 24 21.61 -21.40 25.28
CA ILE A 24 22.53 -20.25 25.18
C ILE A 24 21.94 -19.01 25.83
N GLU A 25 20.65 -18.80 25.64
CA GLU A 25 19.97 -17.64 26.19
C GLU A 25 19.96 -17.63 27.72
N GLN A 26 19.88 -18.80 28.37
CA GLN A 26 19.97 -18.90 29.83
C GLN A 26 21.37 -18.54 30.37
N ILE A 27 22.39 -18.49 29.51
CA ILE A 27 23.77 -18.11 29.88
C ILE A 27 23.91 -16.58 29.80
N ASN A 28 23.62 -15.90 30.91
CA ASN A 28 23.79 -14.45 31.06
C ASN A 28 25.25 -14.02 31.30
N ASN A 29 26.24 -14.74 30.76
CA ASN A 29 27.65 -14.45 30.95
C ASN A 29 28.44 -14.61 29.64
N SER A 30 28.89 -13.48 29.08
CA SER A 30 29.64 -13.45 27.81
C SER A 30 30.96 -14.22 27.89
N THR A 31 31.61 -14.30 29.06
CA THR A 31 32.87 -15.04 29.24
C THR A 31 32.66 -16.55 29.06
N ILE A 32 31.56 -17.09 29.60
CA ILE A 32 31.22 -18.51 29.44
C ILE A 32 30.90 -18.82 27.97
N LEU A 33 30.12 -17.96 27.31
CA LEU A 33 29.82 -18.11 25.89
C LEU A 33 31.06 -18.01 25.00
N LYS A 34 32.01 -17.11 25.31
CA LYS A 34 33.32 -17.04 24.62
C LYS A 34 34.12 -18.32 24.80
N GLN A 35 34.13 -18.90 26.00
CA GLN A 35 34.77 -20.20 26.24
C GLN A 35 34.12 -21.32 25.44
N LEU A 36 32.78 -21.33 25.35
CA LEU A 36 32.02 -22.28 24.53
C LEU A 36 32.33 -22.09 23.03
N LEU A 37 32.31 -20.87 22.52
CA LEU A 37 32.64 -20.54 21.13
C LEU A 37 34.07 -20.96 20.79
N ASN A 38 35.05 -20.65 21.65
CA ASN A 38 36.44 -21.05 21.48
C ASN A 38 36.63 -22.57 21.53
N ALA A 39 35.90 -23.26 22.41
CA ALA A 39 35.91 -24.73 22.44
C ALA A 39 35.37 -25.29 21.13
N CYS A 40 34.28 -24.74 20.60
CA CYS A 40 33.70 -25.13 19.32
C CYS A 40 34.63 -24.87 18.12
N LEU A 41 35.31 -23.72 18.09
CA LEU A 41 36.32 -23.42 17.07
C LEU A 41 37.57 -24.31 17.21
N GLY A 42 37.98 -24.64 18.43
CA GLY A 42 39.12 -25.52 18.71
C GLY A 42 38.93 -26.96 18.22
N ILE A 43 37.69 -27.42 18.10
CA ILE A 43 37.33 -28.74 17.55
C ILE A 43 37.54 -28.79 16.02
N GLN A 44 37.52 -27.64 15.33
CA GLN A 44 37.59 -27.57 13.85
C GLN A 44 38.95 -27.89 13.25
N LYS A 45 40.01 -28.06 14.06
CA LYS A 45 41.28 -28.60 13.55
C LYS A 45 41.16 -30.05 13.03
N ILE A 46 39.99 -30.70 13.12
CA ILE A 46 39.81 -32.12 12.80
C ILE A 46 38.88 -32.37 11.57
N SER A 47 38.26 -31.36 10.96
CA SER A 47 37.56 -31.58 9.67
C SER A 47 37.40 -30.31 8.84
N GLU A 48 37.98 -30.29 7.63
CA GLU A 48 37.91 -29.20 6.63
C GLU A 48 36.49 -28.94 6.05
N ILE A 49 35.46 -29.60 6.59
CA ILE A 49 34.06 -29.40 6.18
C ILE A 49 33.24 -29.22 7.46
N THR A 50 33.32 -28.04 8.08
CA THR A 50 32.34 -27.68 9.12
C THR A 50 30.95 -27.72 8.49
N PRO A 51 30.03 -28.57 8.96
CA PRO A 51 28.67 -28.59 8.45
C PRO A 51 28.06 -27.19 8.56
N VAL A 52 27.38 -26.75 7.52
CA VAL A 52 26.76 -25.42 7.41
C VAL A 52 25.90 -25.09 8.65
N ARG A 53 25.19 -26.11 9.17
CA ARG A 53 24.42 -26.06 10.41
C ARG A 53 25.24 -25.64 11.64
N TYR A 54 26.43 -26.21 11.80
CA TYR A 54 27.32 -25.91 12.93
C TYR A 54 27.86 -24.48 12.85
N ARG A 55 28.19 -24.01 11.64
CA ARG A 55 28.63 -22.61 11.44
C ARG A 55 27.53 -21.63 11.83
N SER A 56 26.28 -21.91 11.46
CA SER A 56 25.11 -21.13 11.89
C SER A 56 24.99 -21.08 13.42
N MET A 57 25.19 -22.21 14.11
CA MET A 57 25.17 -22.23 15.58
C MET A 57 26.27 -21.36 16.20
N MET A 58 27.47 -21.32 15.59
CA MET A 58 28.56 -20.45 16.06
C MET A 58 28.21 -18.98 15.93
N TYR A 59 27.60 -18.60 14.81
CA TYR A 59 27.12 -17.23 14.60
C TYR A 59 26.04 -16.85 15.61
N ILE A 60 25.13 -17.76 15.99
CA ILE A 60 24.14 -17.49 17.03
C ILE A 60 24.79 -17.30 18.42
N ILE A 61 25.82 -18.09 18.77
CA ILE A 61 26.58 -17.86 20.01
C ILE A 61 27.22 -16.46 19.98
N ASP A 62 27.88 -16.12 18.88
CA ASP A 62 28.57 -14.83 18.72
C ASP A 62 27.57 -13.66 18.77
N ALA A 63 26.36 -13.86 18.24
CA ALA A 63 25.27 -12.91 18.36
C ALA A 63 24.87 -12.68 19.83
N GLN A 64 24.73 -13.75 20.62
CA GLN A 64 24.40 -13.64 22.05
C GLN A 64 25.54 -12.98 22.84
N ILE A 65 26.80 -13.30 22.53
CA ILE A 65 27.96 -12.63 23.14
C ILE A 65 27.89 -11.13 22.88
N SER A 66 27.71 -10.75 21.61
CA SER A 66 27.62 -9.35 21.19
C SER A 66 26.46 -8.62 21.87
N LYS A 67 25.31 -9.29 22.03
CA LYS A 67 24.16 -8.76 22.77
C LYS A 67 24.48 -8.50 24.24
N LEU A 68 25.10 -9.45 24.94
CA LEU A 68 25.51 -9.30 26.35
C LEU A 68 26.57 -8.21 26.55
N GLU A 69 27.34 -7.89 25.50
CA GLU A 69 28.31 -6.81 25.47
C GLU A 69 27.72 -5.47 25.01
N ASN A 70 26.40 -5.41 24.85
CA ASN A 70 25.67 -4.23 24.36
C ASN A 70 26.10 -3.77 22.94
N ASN A 71 26.65 -4.68 22.13
CA ASN A 71 26.94 -4.46 20.72
C ASN A 71 25.85 -5.06 19.83
N ILE A 72 24.72 -4.37 19.78
CA ILE A 72 23.50 -4.81 19.10
C ILE A 72 23.66 -4.93 17.59
N SER A 73 24.40 -4.01 16.97
CA SER A 73 24.70 -4.04 15.54
C SER A 73 25.48 -5.29 15.15
N GLN A 74 26.54 -5.61 15.91
CA GLN A 74 27.28 -6.85 15.69
C GLN A 74 26.42 -8.09 15.96
N SER A 75 25.58 -8.05 16.99
CA SER A 75 24.65 -9.15 17.28
C SER A 75 23.72 -9.45 16.10
N LEU A 76 23.09 -8.42 15.53
CA LEU A 76 22.26 -8.54 14.34
C LEU A 76 23.02 -9.08 13.13
N SER A 77 24.20 -8.51 12.86
CA SER A 77 25.07 -8.96 11.78
C SER A 77 25.37 -10.45 11.90
N LYS A 78 25.63 -10.95 13.11
CA LYS A 78 25.86 -12.38 13.36
C LYS A 78 24.60 -13.23 13.20
N LEU A 79 23.41 -12.75 13.57
CA LEU A 79 22.16 -13.46 13.26
C LEU A 79 21.92 -13.53 11.75
N HIS A 80 22.24 -12.48 10.99
CA HIS A 80 22.14 -12.51 9.52
C HIS A 80 23.15 -13.48 8.90
N GLU A 81 24.39 -13.51 9.40
CA GLU A 81 25.39 -14.49 8.98
C GLU A 81 24.92 -15.92 9.27
N ALA A 82 24.28 -16.17 10.41
CA ALA A 82 23.67 -17.45 10.75
C ALA A 82 22.59 -17.85 9.73
N LEU A 83 21.65 -16.95 9.46
CA LEU A 83 20.55 -17.15 8.54
C LEU A 83 21.03 -17.43 7.11
N LEU A 84 21.90 -16.57 6.58
CA LEU A 84 22.40 -16.70 5.21
C LEU A 84 23.30 -17.93 5.06
N CYS A 85 23.97 -18.35 6.13
CA CYS A 85 24.71 -19.59 6.15
C CYS A 85 23.77 -20.80 6.08
N CYS A 86 22.73 -20.88 6.91
CA CYS A 86 21.86 -22.05 7.02
C CYS A 86 20.36 -21.66 7.11
N PRO A 87 19.70 -21.39 5.97
CA PRO A 87 18.31 -20.93 5.95
C PRO A 87 17.32 -22.10 6.08
N ILE A 88 17.35 -22.78 7.22
CA ILE A 88 16.39 -23.84 7.58
C ILE A 88 15.43 -23.33 8.66
N ASP A 89 14.23 -23.89 8.72
CA ASP A 89 13.16 -23.48 9.65
C ASP A 89 13.63 -23.43 11.11
N ASP A 90 14.45 -24.40 11.54
CA ASP A 90 15.06 -24.43 12.88
C ASP A 90 15.88 -23.15 13.18
N VAL A 91 16.68 -22.68 12.23
CA VAL A 91 17.50 -21.46 12.37
C VAL A 91 16.61 -20.23 12.36
N MET A 92 15.64 -20.16 11.43
CA MET A 92 14.72 -19.03 11.32
C MET A 92 13.88 -18.88 12.60
N THR A 93 13.30 -19.97 13.10
CA THR A 93 12.56 -20.01 14.36
C THR A 93 13.41 -19.52 15.52
N SER A 94 14.67 -19.97 15.58
CA SER A 94 15.62 -19.57 16.62
C SER A 94 15.98 -18.09 16.55
N ILE A 95 16.17 -17.55 15.36
CA ILE A 95 16.42 -16.12 15.14
C ILE A 95 15.17 -15.30 15.52
N VAL A 96 13.98 -15.70 15.08
CA VAL A 96 12.72 -15.03 15.47
C VAL A 96 12.54 -15.07 16.98
N TYR A 97 12.84 -16.20 17.64
CA TYR A 97 12.82 -16.29 19.10
C TYR A 97 13.77 -15.29 19.75
N PHE A 98 14.99 -15.16 19.24
CA PHE A 98 15.97 -14.20 19.72
C PHE A 98 15.50 -12.74 19.56
N LEU A 99 14.86 -12.44 18.42
CA LEU A 99 14.33 -11.12 18.08
C LEU A 99 13.05 -10.78 18.85
N LYS A 100 12.23 -11.78 19.22
CA LYS A 100 10.99 -11.61 19.99
C LYS A 100 11.20 -10.99 21.36
N LYS A 101 12.38 -11.14 21.97
CA LYS A 101 12.66 -10.46 23.24
C LYS A 101 12.72 -8.95 22.98
N PHE A 102 11.60 -8.34 23.29
CA PHE A 102 11.20 -6.94 23.11
C PHE A 102 12.33 -5.91 23.19
N GLU A 103 13.19 -6.03 24.20
CA GLU A 103 14.33 -5.13 24.43
C GLU A 103 15.31 -5.08 23.25
N PHE A 104 15.51 -6.18 22.53
CA PHE A 104 16.50 -6.27 21.45
C PHE A 104 16.04 -5.49 20.21
N HIS A 105 14.81 -5.74 19.74
CA HIS A 105 14.23 -5.01 18.60
C HIS A 105 14.02 -3.52 18.89
N GLU A 106 13.62 -3.19 20.12
CA GLU A 106 13.52 -1.80 20.58
C GLU A 106 14.88 -1.09 20.55
N THR A 107 15.93 -1.74 21.05
CA THR A 107 17.28 -1.14 21.06
C THR A 107 17.79 -0.89 19.64
N ILE A 108 17.51 -1.80 18.69
CA ILE A 108 17.84 -1.62 17.26
C ILE A 108 17.17 -0.39 16.70
N ILE A 109 15.87 -0.24 16.94
CA ILE A 109 15.08 0.86 16.40
C ILE A 109 15.45 2.16 17.06
N GLN A 110 15.71 2.16 18.38
CA GLN A 110 16.16 3.34 19.09
C GLN A 110 17.54 3.81 18.59
N THR A 111 18.46 2.88 18.37
CA THR A 111 19.77 3.17 17.76
C THR A 111 19.58 3.80 16.38
N LEU A 112 18.72 3.23 15.53
CA LEU A 112 18.43 3.77 14.20
C LEU A 112 17.74 5.14 14.27
N ILE A 113 16.83 5.36 15.21
CA ILE A 113 16.18 6.67 15.42
C ILE A 113 17.20 7.71 15.86
N ASP A 114 18.13 7.36 16.75
CA ASP A 114 19.14 8.28 17.26
C ASP A 114 20.19 8.59 16.19
N ASP A 115 20.57 7.61 15.38
CA ASP A 115 21.35 7.77 14.16
C ASP A 115 20.65 8.74 13.18
N VAL A 116 19.36 8.55 12.94
CA VAL A 116 18.58 9.45 12.06
C VAL A 116 18.43 10.86 12.62
N ARG A 117 18.13 11.01 13.92
CA ARG A 117 18.05 12.33 14.59
C ARG A 117 19.38 13.06 14.47
N SER A 118 20.47 12.33 14.65
CA SER A 118 21.80 12.87 14.51
C SER A 118 22.06 13.30 13.06
N ILE A 119 21.68 12.52 12.04
CA ILE A 119 21.73 12.96 10.63
C ILE A 119 20.93 14.26 10.42
N LYS A 120 19.69 14.35 10.93
CA LYS A 120 18.85 15.55 10.77
C LYS A 120 19.51 16.79 11.37
N ILE A 121 19.99 16.69 12.62
CA ILE A 121 20.72 17.77 13.29
C ILE A 121 21.96 18.17 12.48
N HIS A 122 22.67 17.20 11.91
CA HIS A 122 23.88 17.45 11.12
C HIS A 122 23.57 18.10 9.76
N PHE A 123 22.45 17.76 9.12
CA PHE A 123 21.95 18.44 7.93
C PHE A 123 21.61 19.90 8.20
N ASP A 124 21.07 20.20 9.37
CA ASP A 124 20.74 21.56 9.79
C ASP A 124 21.98 22.36 10.24
N GLN A 125 23.05 21.69 10.69
CA GLN A 125 24.21 22.32 11.33
C GLN A 125 25.53 22.29 10.52
N THR A 126 25.57 21.71 9.31
CA THR A 126 26.76 21.68 8.42
C THR A 126 28.07 21.16 9.05
N ARG A 127 28.01 20.27 10.05
CA ARG A 127 29.22 19.68 10.66
C ARG A 127 29.15 18.17 10.86
N SER A 128 30.27 17.53 10.52
CA SER A 128 30.77 16.18 10.86
C SER A 128 30.23 14.95 10.09
N ILE A 129 31.16 14.03 9.79
CA ILE A 129 31.12 12.96 8.78
C ILE A 129 30.96 11.56 9.42
N ASP A 130 31.19 11.43 10.73
CA ASP A 130 31.46 10.14 11.37
C ASP A 130 30.20 9.31 11.66
N LEU A 131 29.06 9.95 11.88
CA LEU A 131 27.80 9.26 12.20
C LEU A 131 27.10 8.67 10.96
N ILE A 132 27.41 9.19 9.77
CA ILE A 132 26.89 8.60 8.53
C ILE A 132 27.53 7.23 8.32
N ASN A 133 28.79 7.02 8.71
CA ASN A 133 29.49 5.75 8.52
C ASN A 133 28.91 4.58 9.35
N SER A 134 28.16 4.80 10.43
CA SER A 134 27.55 3.71 11.22
C SER A 134 26.30 3.12 10.55
N ILE A 135 25.56 3.94 9.79
CA ILE A 135 24.36 3.52 9.04
C ILE A 135 24.74 2.97 7.66
N MET A 136 25.87 3.41 7.13
CA MET A 136 26.30 3.06 5.79
C MET A 136 26.94 1.68 5.79
N ILE A 137 26.56 0.88 4.82
CA ILE A 137 27.33 -0.29 4.44
C ILE A 137 28.76 0.17 4.09
N ASP A 138 29.76 -0.52 4.65
CA ASP A 138 31.16 -0.37 4.25
C ASP A 138 31.26 -0.51 2.71
N ASN A 139 31.78 0.53 2.04
CA ASN A 139 31.72 0.65 0.56
C ASN A 139 32.55 -0.40 -0.20
N GLN A 140 33.22 -1.31 0.49
CA GLN A 140 33.91 -2.39 -0.18
C GLN A 140 32.83 -3.38 -0.64
N LEU A 141 32.67 -3.51 -1.97
CA LEU A 141 32.00 -4.67 -2.58
C LEU A 141 32.50 -5.90 -1.82
N PRO A 142 31.65 -6.57 -1.02
CA PRO A 142 32.15 -7.62 -0.18
C PRO A 142 32.72 -8.72 -1.06
N ASP A 143 33.84 -9.28 -0.62
CA ASP A 143 34.43 -10.47 -1.23
C ASP A 143 33.59 -11.73 -0.94
N MET A 144 32.39 -11.55 -0.35
CA MET A 144 31.44 -12.59 -0.09
C MET A 144 30.97 -13.20 -1.41
N THR A 145 31.62 -14.30 -1.80
CA THR A 145 30.87 -15.43 -2.34
C THR A 145 30.03 -16.00 -1.21
N LEU A 146 28.90 -15.35 -0.89
CA LEU A 146 27.81 -16.10 -0.28
C LEU A 146 27.59 -17.31 -1.18
N SER A 147 27.39 -18.48 -0.58
CA SER A 147 27.32 -19.75 -1.27
C SER A 147 26.12 -19.79 -2.20
N GLY A 148 26.21 -19.13 -3.37
CA GLY A 148 25.21 -19.16 -4.44
C GLY A 148 24.94 -20.58 -4.95
N ASN A 149 25.65 -21.58 -4.45
CA ASN A 149 25.29 -22.98 -4.59
C ASN A 149 23.95 -23.33 -3.90
N GLY A 150 23.43 -22.47 -3.00
CA GLY A 150 22.16 -22.70 -2.28
C GLY A 150 20.91 -22.54 -3.15
N LEU A 151 20.93 -21.63 -4.13
CA LEU A 151 19.84 -21.52 -5.10
C LEU A 151 20.00 -22.57 -6.21
N LYS A 152 18.90 -23.26 -6.53
CA LYS A 152 18.84 -24.11 -7.72
C LYS A 152 19.16 -23.26 -8.95
N SER A 153 20.13 -23.72 -9.74
CA SER A 153 20.58 -23.04 -10.94
C SER A 153 19.44 -22.96 -11.97
N THR A 154 19.06 -21.74 -12.35
CA THR A 154 18.16 -21.48 -13.49
C THR A 154 18.95 -20.83 -14.63
N PRO A 155 18.47 -20.90 -15.88
CA PRO A 155 19.11 -20.20 -17.00
C PRO A 155 19.30 -18.70 -16.74
N GLN A 156 18.29 -18.05 -16.15
CA GLN A 156 18.33 -16.64 -15.79
C GLN A 156 19.37 -16.36 -14.68
N LEU A 157 19.40 -17.16 -13.61
CA LEU A 157 20.38 -17.01 -12.54
C LEU A 157 21.81 -17.23 -13.03
N ASN A 158 22.02 -18.21 -13.91
CA ASN A 158 23.33 -18.46 -14.54
C ASN A 158 23.75 -17.29 -15.44
N MET A 159 22.80 -16.72 -16.17
CA MET A 159 23.02 -15.53 -16.99
C MET A 159 23.48 -14.37 -16.11
N ILE A 160 22.71 -14.02 -15.07
CA ILE A 160 23.05 -12.92 -14.14
C ILE A 160 24.45 -13.14 -13.54
N ARG A 161 24.73 -14.35 -13.03
CA ARG A 161 26.07 -14.69 -12.50
C ARG A 161 27.18 -14.53 -13.51
N LYS A 162 26.97 -14.95 -14.76
CA LYS A 162 27.97 -14.87 -15.82
C LYS A 162 28.25 -13.40 -16.18
N TYR A 163 27.20 -12.60 -16.35
CA TYR A 163 27.32 -11.17 -16.66
C TYR A 163 27.98 -10.40 -15.51
N GLU A 164 27.52 -10.58 -14.28
CA GLU A 164 28.09 -9.88 -13.12
C GLU A 164 29.56 -10.26 -12.88
N ARG A 165 29.92 -11.54 -13.05
CA ARG A 165 31.33 -11.96 -13.03
C ARG A 165 32.15 -11.30 -14.14
N ALA A 166 31.58 -11.09 -15.33
CA ALA A 166 32.26 -10.40 -16.42
C ALA A 166 32.49 -8.92 -16.08
N ILE A 167 31.49 -8.23 -15.53
CA ILE A 167 31.62 -6.84 -15.07
C ILE A 167 32.75 -6.74 -14.03
N ILE A 168 32.71 -7.55 -12.97
CA ILE A 168 33.72 -7.52 -11.89
C ILE A 168 35.12 -7.83 -12.41
N LYS A 169 35.28 -8.87 -13.24
CA LYS A 169 36.61 -9.31 -13.70
C LYS A 169 37.20 -8.41 -14.78
N GLN A 170 36.39 -7.99 -15.74
CA GLN A 170 36.87 -7.30 -16.94
C GLN A 170 36.83 -5.78 -16.80
N MET A 171 36.07 -5.24 -15.84
CA MET A 171 35.82 -3.80 -15.69
C MET A 171 36.22 -3.29 -14.30
N LYS A 172 37.05 -4.03 -13.55
CA LYS A 172 37.46 -3.70 -12.17
C LYS A 172 37.95 -2.25 -12.00
N ASN A 173 38.61 -1.70 -13.02
CA ASN A 173 39.19 -0.35 -12.99
C ASN A 173 38.47 0.64 -13.93
N ASP A 174 37.43 0.20 -14.65
CA ASP A 174 36.66 1.03 -15.58
C ASP A 174 35.23 1.18 -15.06
N HIS A 175 35.07 2.10 -14.10
CA HIS A 175 33.79 2.30 -13.42
C HIS A 175 32.69 2.81 -14.35
N MET A 176 33.04 3.55 -15.42
CA MET A 176 32.05 4.00 -16.39
C MET A 176 31.45 2.83 -17.15
N LYS A 177 32.33 1.96 -17.69
CA LYS A 177 31.89 0.76 -18.39
C LYS A 177 31.12 -0.20 -17.48
N ALA A 178 31.55 -0.34 -16.22
CA ALA A 178 30.85 -1.13 -15.23
C ALA A 178 29.43 -0.59 -14.94
N ALA A 179 29.29 0.74 -14.74
CA ALA A 179 28.00 1.38 -14.50
C ALA A 179 27.03 1.15 -15.67
N LEU A 180 27.48 1.40 -16.90
CA LEU A 180 26.67 1.17 -18.10
C LEU A 180 26.30 -0.31 -18.25
N SER A 181 27.21 -1.23 -17.94
CA SER A 181 26.93 -2.68 -18.03
C SER A 181 25.89 -3.16 -17.02
N TYR A 182 25.80 -2.54 -15.84
CA TYR A 182 24.71 -2.81 -14.90
C TYR A 182 23.37 -2.28 -15.42
N ILE A 183 23.35 -1.11 -16.04
CA ILE A 183 22.14 -0.58 -16.71
C ILE A 183 21.71 -1.53 -17.84
N ASP A 184 22.65 -2.00 -18.67
CA ASP A 184 22.33 -2.98 -19.73
C ASP A 184 21.80 -4.30 -19.13
N LEU A 185 22.37 -4.74 -18.00
CA LEU A 185 21.91 -5.94 -17.30
C LEU A 185 20.49 -5.77 -16.76
N SER A 186 20.08 -4.58 -16.32
CA SER A 186 18.70 -4.35 -15.88
C SER A 186 17.70 -4.51 -17.04
N MET A 187 18.08 -4.17 -18.27
CA MET A 187 17.24 -4.41 -19.46
C MET A 187 17.14 -5.90 -19.84
N ALA A 188 18.14 -6.72 -19.46
CA ALA A 188 18.18 -8.14 -19.78
C ALA A 188 17.51 -9.05 -18.73
N VAL A 189 17.31 -8.54 -17.52
CA VAL A 189 16.78 -9.30 -16.39
C VAL A 189 15.28 -9.02 -16.22
N LYS A 190 14.49 -10.05 -15.92
CA LYS A 190 13.04 -9.92 -15.66
C LYS A 190 12.68 -9.73 -14.19
N ASP A 191 13.62 -10.04 -13.31
CA ASP A 191 13.45 -10.01 -11.87
C ASP A 191 13.63 -8.57 -11.33
N LEU A 192 12.66 -8.08 -10.57
CA LEU A 192 12.62 -6.68 -10.12
C LEU A 192 13.69 -6.37 -9.08
N THR A 193 14.02 -7.30 -8.19
CA THR A 193 15.13 -7.17 -7.23
C THR A 193 16.45 -6.95 -7.96
N CYS A 194 16.70 -7.72 -9.03
CA CYS A 194 17.87 -7.56 -9.87
C CYS A 194 17.88 -6.25 -10.65
N ILE A 195 16.75 -5.84 -11.23
CA ILE A 195 16.64 -4.57 -11.97
C ILE A 195 17.01 -3.40 -11.05
N ILE A 196 16.37 -3.35 -9.88
CA ILE A 196 16.54 -2.26 -8.90
C ILE A 196 17.97 -2.26 -8.34
N SER A 197 18.51 -3.42 -7.98
CA SER A 197 19.88 -3.51 -7.49
C SER A 197 20.90 -3.09 -8.54
N ASN A 198 20.69 -3.41 -9.81
CA ASN A 198 21.55 -2.97 -10.89
C ASN A 198 21.59 -1.44 -11.02
N PHE A 199 20.47 -0.73 -10.83
CA PHE A 199 20.46 0.74 -10.78
C PHE A 199 21.31 1.28 -9.63
N LEU A 200 21.20 0.68 -8.45
CA LEU A 200 21.99 1.09 -7.28
C LEU A 200 23.48 0.76 -7.44
N LEU A 201 23.83 -0.38 -8.03
CA LEU A 201 25.21 -0.75 -8.36
C LEU A 201 25.80 0.17 -9.43
N ALA A 202 25.03 0.56 -10.44
CA ALA A 202 25.44 1.59 -11.39
C ALA A 202 25.69 2.94 -10.68
N GLY A 203 24.80 3.35 -9.77
CA GLY A 203 24.98 4.52 -8.93
C GLY A 203 26.27 4.47 -8.09
N LEU A 204 26.61 3.31 -7.54
CA LEU A 204 27.86 3.12 -6.81
C LEU A 204 29.10 3.31 -7.70
N HIS A 205 29.08 2.77 -8.92
CA HIS A 205 30.17 2.97 -9.87
C HIS A 205 30.29 4.45 -10.31
N PHE A 206 29.19 5.17 -10.49
CA PHE A 206 29.22 6.62 -10.70
C PHE A 206 29.79 7.37 -9.50
N TYR A 207 29.50 6.93 -8.28
CA TYR A 207 30.09 7.50 -7.07
C TYR A 207 31.62 7.30 -7.03
N GLU A 208 32.13 6.13 -7.43
CA GLU A 208 33.59 5.93 -7.56
C GLU A 208 34.21 6.82 -8.65
N LEU A 209 33.54 7.04 -9.77
CA LEU A 209 33.98 8.02 -10.78
C LEU A 209 34.06 9.44 -10.20
N MET A 210 33.09 9.85 -9.39
CA MET A 210 33.12 11.16 -8.72
C MET A 210 34.36 11.34 -7.84
N LYS A 211 34.80 10.28 -7.15
CA LYS A 211 36.03 10.33 -6.32
C LYS A 211 37.29 10.48 -7.17
N GLN A 212 37.29 9.90 -8.36
CA GLN A 212 38.44 9.88 -9.27
C GLN A 212 38.57 11.14 -10.11
N THR A 213 37.46 11.85 -10.37
CA THR A 213 37.47 13.09 -11.16
C THR A 213 37.66 14.34 -10.29
N SER A 214 38.39 15.32 -10.83
CA SER A 214 38.54 16.67 -10.25
C SER A 214 37.72 17.74 -10.99
N GLU A 215 37.03 17.35 -12.07
CA GLU A 215 36.26 18.23 -12.94
C GLU A 215 34.83 18.46 -12.40
N PRO A 216 34.46 19.69 -11.96
CA PRO A 216 33.19 19.95 -11.26
C PRO A 216 31.95 19.62 -12.07
N SER A 217 31.98 19.88 -13.38
CA SER A 217 30.91 19.54 -14.33
C SER A 217 30.61 18.05 -14.31
N LYS A 218 31.66 17.20 -14.36
CA LYS A 218 31.51 15.73 -14.29
C LYS A 218 31.01 15.27 -12.94
N ILE A 219 31.54 15.82 -11.85
CA ILE A 219 31.09 15.50 -10.49
C ILE A 219 29.60 15.82 -10.35
N TYR A 220 29.17 16.99 -10.83
CA TYR A 220 27.78 17.40 -10.83
C TYR A 220 26.90 16.49 -11.69
N ALA A 221 27.34 16.14 -12.90
CA ALA A 221 26.62 15.24 -13.80
C ALA A 221 26.46 13.84 -13.19
N TYR A 222 27.54 13.25 -12.66
CA TYR A 222 27.47 11.93 -12.00
C TYR A 222 26.58 11.94 -10.77
N ARG A 223 26.62 13.01 -9.96
CA ARG A 223 25.69 13.18 -8.84
C ARG A 223 24.24 13.16 -9.30
N ASN A 224 23.91 13.89 -10.36
CA ASN A 224 22.53 13.91 -10.86
C ASN A 224 22.10 12.54 -11.38
N ILE A 225 22.97 11.83 -12.11
CA ILE A 225 22.69 10.45 -12.55
C ILE A 225 22.44 9.53 -11.34
N ILE A 226 23.26 9.62 -10.28
CA ILE A 226 23.04 8.84 -9.06
C ILE A 226 21.66 9.12 -8.49
N ILE A 227 21.26 10.39 -8.44
CA ILE A 227 19.97 10.79 -7.88
C ILE A 227 18.81 10.21 -8.70
N GLU A 228 18.83 10.36 -10.03
CA GLU A 228 17.82 9.77 -10.92
C GLU A 228 17.73 8.25 -10.73
N LEU A 229 18.87 7.54 -10.74
CA LEU A 229 18.90 6.09 -10.50
C LEU A 229 18.33 5.70 -9.13
N THR A 230 18.60 6.49 -8.09
CA THR A 230 18.05 6.24 -6.74
C THR A 230 16.56 6.56 -6.63
N ILE A 231 16.05 7.54 -7.38
CA ILE A 231 14.62 7.87 -7.45
C ILE A 231 13.87 6.71 -8.10
N GLU A 232 14.34 6.24 -9.25
CA GLU A 232 13.76 5.09 -9.95
C GLU A 232 13.81 3.83 -9.08
N ALA A 233 14.96 3.55 -8.46
CA ALA A 233 15.09 2.44 -7.53
C ALA A 233 14.13 2.56 -6.33
N PHE A 234 13.93 3.77 -5.80
CA PHE A 234 13.00 4.03 -4.70
C PHE A 234 11.56 3.73 -5.10
N TYR A 235 11.07 4.27 -6.22
CA TYR A 235 9.70 4.04 -6.70
C TYR A 235 9.43 2.59 -7.04
N LEU A 236 10.34 1.94 -7.78
CA LEU A 236 10.20 0.53 -8.12
C LEU A 236 10.23 -0.37 -6.88
N SER A 237 11.08 -0.05 -5.89
CA SER A 237 11.14 -0.80 -4.64
C SER A 237 9.83 -0.71 -3.87
N ARG A 238 9.31 0.52 -3.66
CA ARG A 238 8.07 0.75 -2.91
C ARG A 238 6.87 0.04 -3.54
N ARG A 239 6.85 -0.09 -4.86
CA ARG A 239 5.73 -0.67 -5.61
C ARG A 239 5.78 -2.20 -5.71
N TYR A 240 6.97 -2.79 -5.80
CA TYR A 240 7.09 -4.18 -6.23
C TYR A 240 7.91 -5.09 -5.32
N LEU A 241 8.75 -4.54 -4.45
CA LEU A 241 9.61 -5.36 -3.60
C LEU A 241 8.95 -5.68 -2.25
N PRO A 242 9.23 -6.84 -1.66
CA PRO A 242 8.83 -7.12 -0.28
C PRO A 242 9.56 -6.21 0.70
N LEU A 243 8.97 -5.98 1.90
CA LEU A 243 9.44 -4.99 2.88
C LEU A 243 10.93 -5.10 3.24
N HIS A 244 11.43 -6.32 3.39
CA HIS A 244 12.82 -6.56 3.75
C HIS A 244 13.79 -6.19 2.61
N MET A 245 13.35 -6.27 1.35
CA MET A 245 14.11 -5.77 0.22
C MET A 245 13.93 -4.26 0.05
N GLN A 246 12.75 -3.71 0.33
CA GLN A 246 12.55 -2.26 0.34
C GLN A 246 13.52 -1.56 1.29
N ILE A 247 13.60 -2.00 2.56
CA ILE A 247 14.53 -1.40 3.53
C ILE A 247 15.98 -1.50 3.06
N TYR A 248 16.35 -2.62 2.47
CA TYR A 248 17.68 -2.84 1.92
C TYR A 248 18.01 -1.84 0.81
N MET A 249 17.14 -1.74 -0.20
CA MET A 249 17.31 -0.83 -1.33
C MET A 249 17.28 0.63 -0.88
N PHE A 250 16.38 1.00 0.04
CA PHE A 250 16.27 2.36 0.56
C PHE A 250 17.52 2.78 1.34
N LYS A 251 18.12 1.89 2.13
CA LYS A 251 19.38 2.20 2.82
C LYS A 251 20.53 2.46 1.84
N ILE A 252 20.63 1.68 0.76
CA ILE A 252 21.63 1.89 -0.29
C ILE A 252 21.36 3.20 -1.04
N ALA A 253 20.11 3.44 -1.44
CA ALA A 253 19.71 4.67 -2.13
C ALA A 253 20.01 5.91 -1.27
N PHE A 254 19.60 5.88 -0.01
CA PHE A 254 19.90 6.93 0.97
C PHE A 254 21.41 7.13 1.08
N SER A 255 22.19 6.05 1.19
CA SER A 255 23.66 6.10 1.23
C SER A 255 24.30 6.78 0.03
N LEU A 256 23.87 6.42 -1.17
CA LEU A 256 24.39 7.00 -2.40
C LEU A 256 24.05 8.50 -2.53
N VAL A 257 22.81 8.90 -2.20
CA VAL A 257 22.39 10.31 -2.27
C VAL A 257 23.18 11.17 -1.27
N ILE A 258 23.35 10.68 -0.05
CA ILE A 258 24.11 11.37 1.01
C ILE A 258 25.58 11.52 0.61
N LYS A 259 26.25 10.39 0.30
CA LYS A 259 27.69 10.37 -0.01
C LYS A 259 28.03 11.18 -1.26
N SER A 260 27.24 11.06 -2.33
CA SER A 260 27.46 11.84 -3.55
C SER A 260 27.29 13.34 -3.31
N THR A 261 26.30 13.73 -2.49
CA THR A 261 26.09 15.14 -2.12
C THR A 261 27.22 15.67 -1.25
N GLN A 262 27.72 14.89 -0.29
CA GLN A 262 28.87 15.26 0.54
C GLN A 262 30.13 15.44 -0.29
N LEU A 263 30.41 14.53 -1.22
CA LEU A 263 31.59 14.61 -2.07
C LEU A 263 31.59 15.87 -2.93
N LEU A 264 30.45 16.22 -3.53
CA LEU A 264 30.27 17.47 -4.27
C LEU A 264 30.54 18.68 -3.37
N GLN A 265 30.05 18.69 -2.13
CA GLN A 265 30.27 19.79 -1.19
C GLN A 265 31.74 19.97 -0.83
N VAL A 266 32.45 18.87 -0.54
CA VAL A 266 33.89 18.90 -0.21
C VAL A 266 34.69 19.46 -1.39
N GLN A 267 34.38 19.04 -2.61
CA GLN A 267 35.08 19.51 -3.82
C GLN A 267 34.73 20.95 -4.20
N MET A 268 33.53 21.44 -3.89
CA MET A 268 33.17 22.86 -4.07
C MET A 268 33.87 23.76 -3.05
N LYS A 269 33.92 23.35 -1.78
CA LYS A 269 34.59 24.12 -0.71
C LYS A 269 36.10 24.24 -0.93
N SER A 270 36.75 23.19 -1.40
CA SER A 270 38.20 23.23 -1.67
C SER A 270 38.58 24.22 -2.77
N LYS A 271 37.71 24.44 -3.77
CA LYS A 271 37.93 25.45 -4.81
C LYS A 271 37.64 26.87 -4.33
N GLN A 272 36.61 27.07 -3.50
CA GLN A 272 36.30 28.39 -2.95
C GLN A 272 37.39 28.93 -2.03
N GLN A 273 38.08 28.07 -1.28
CA GLN A 273 39.23 28.51 -0.48
C GLN A 273 40.39 29.09 -1.33
N SER A 274 40.41 28.81 -2.64
CA SER A 274 41.40 29.36 -3.56
C SER A 274 40.97 30.66 -4.25
N SER A 275 39.69 31.04 -4.16
CA SER A 275 39.13 32.27 -4.76
C SER A 275 38.50 33.13 -3.68
N ASN A 276 39.01 34.35 -3.44
CA ASN A 276 38.50 35.29 -2.42
C ASN A 276 37.04 35.75 -2.60
N ASP A 277 36.30 35.22 -3.57
CA ASP A 277 34.89 35.52 -3.78
C ASP A 277 34.00 34.79 -2.76
N GLN A 278 33.55 35.55 -1.76
CA GLN A 278 32.58 35.12 -0.74
C GLN A 278 31.12 35.15 -1.25
N SER A 279 30.87 34.78 -2.52
CA SER A 279 29.49 34.60 -2.96
C SER A 279 28.90 33.39 -2.25
N SER A 280 27.84 33.59 -1.47
CA SER A 280 27.14 32.55 -0.71
C SER A 280 26.65 31.44 -1.63
N THR A 281 27.38 30.33 -1.69
CA THR A 281 26.89 29.09 -2.30
C THR A 281 25.78 28.53 -1.42
N HIS A 282 24.56 28.97 -1.70
CA HIS A 282 23.38 28.24 -1.29
C HIS A 282 23.51 26.81 -1.84
N LEU A 283 23.48 25.85 -0.92
CA LEU A 283 23.48 24.42 -1.18
C LEU A 283 22.55 24.13 -2.37
N LEU A 284 23.06 23.58 -3.48
CA LEU A 284 22.25 23.03 -4.58
C LEU A 284 21.58 21.70 -4.17
N ILE A 285 21.15 21.58 -2.91
CA ILE A 285 20.11 20.62 -2.56
C ILE A 285 18.81 21.24 -3.05
N THR A 286 18.42 20.86 -4.27
CA THR A 286 17.10 21.19 -4.82
C THR A 286 16.01 20.76 -3.83
N LYS A 287 14.86 21.42 -3.91
CA LYS A 287 13.68 21.06 -3.12
C LYS A 287 13.34 19.56 -3.27
N GLN A 288 13.51 19.01 -4.46
CA GLN A 288 13.30 17.58 -4.78
C GLN A 288 14.22 16.66 -3.95
N HIS A 289 15.51 16.97 -3.82
CA HIS A 289 16.42 16.12 -3.02
C HIS A 289 16.00 16.04 -1.55
N LYS A 290 15.55 17.16 -0.96
CA LYS A 290 15.05 17.17 0.42
C LYS A 290 13.82 16.30 0.58
N ILE A 291 12.91 16.35 -0.40
CA ILE A 291 11.72 15.51 -0.43
C ILE A 291 12.13 14.03 -0.48
N ILE A 292 12.96 13.62 -1.44
CA ILE A 292 13.38 12.22 -1.59
C ILE A 292 14.10 11.70 -0.33
N LEU A 293 15.04 12.47 0.22
CA LEU A 293 15.73 12.08 1.47
C LEU A 293 14.76 11.97 2.64
N THR A 294 13.76 12.84 2.71
CA THR A 294 12.75 12.80 3.77
C THR A 294 11.87 11.56 3.62
N GLU A 295 11.42 11.23 2.41
CA GLU A 295 10.59 10.05 2.15
C GLU A 295 11.38 8.75 2.37
N LEU A 296 12.60 8.63 1.82
CA LEU A 296 13.50 7.50 2.09
C LEU A 296 13.69 7.26 3.60
N LEU A 297 13.90 8.34 4.35
CA LEU A 297 14.13 8.26 5.78
C LEU A 297 12.90 7.80 6.55
N LYS A 298 11.72 8.33 6.21
CA LYS A 298 10.44 7.90 6.78
C LYS A 298 10.22 6.40 6.53
N ASP A 299 10.44 5.96 5.29
CA ASP A 299 10.25 4.57 4.90
C ASP A 299 11.27 3.64 5.56
N ILE A 300 12.55 4.03 5.65
CA ILE A 300 13.56 3.25 6.39
C ILE A 300 13.14 3.09 7.86
N ILE A 301 12.67 4.15 8.53
CA ILE A 301 12.21 4.07 9.92
C ILE A 301 11.00 3.14 10.03
N LEU A 302 10.02 3.28 9.13
CA LEU A 302 8.81 2.45 9.13
C LEU A 302 9.18 0.98 8.92
N LEU A 303 9.97 0.67 7.90
CA LEU A 303 10.32 -0.69 7.52
C LEU A 303 11.27 -1.35 8.52
N THR A 304 12.14 -0.60 9.20
CA THR A 304 13.01 -1.17 10.26
C THR A 304 12.18 -1.73 11.41
N ARG A 305 10.97 -1.18 11.64
CA ARG A 305 10.04 -1.72 12.65
C ARG A 305 9.47 -3.07 12.23
N MET A 306 9.29 -3.28 10.94
CA MET A 306 8.59 -4.44 10.38
C MET A 306 9.53 -5.56 9.92
N SER A 307 10.76 -5.22 9.52
CA SER A 307 11.73 -6.17 8.98
C SER A 307 12.84 -6.47 9.97
N PRO A 308 13.06 -7.75 10.32
CA PRO A 308 14.21 -8.13 11.14
C PRO A 308 15.54 -7.98 10.38
N LEU A 309 15.51 -8.02 9.04
CA LEU A 309 16.68 -7.94 8.17
C LEU A 309 16.99 -6.50 7.78
N SER A 310 17.41 -5.70 8.76
CA SER A 310 17.73 -4.29 8.51
C SER A 310 19.20 -4.05 8.15
N GLN A 311 20.10 -4.99 8.46
CA GLN A 311 21.55 -4.84 8.32
C GLN A 311 22.14 -5.91 7.40
N VAL A 312 21.72 -5.91 6.15
CA VAL A 312 22.33 -6.76 5.12
C VAL A 312 23.42 -5.93 4.43
N PRO A 313 24.65 -6.47 4.27
CA PRO A 313 25.70 -5.76 3.54
C PRO A 313 25.35 -5.62 2.06
N LEU A 314 25.99 -4.65 1.40
CA LEU A 314 25.85 -4.44 -0.04
C LEU A 314 26.23 -5.74 -0.73
N SER A 315 25.35 -6.30 -1.53
CA SER A 315 25.53 -7.61 -2.11
C SER A 315 25.38 -7.49 -3.62
N ARG A 316 25.91 -8.50 -4.30
CA ARG A 316 25.82 -8.64 -5.75
C ARG A 316 24.38 -8.92 -6.16
N SER A 317 23.99 -8.57 -7.39
CA SER A 317 22.63 -8.76 -7.87
C SER A 317 22.19 -10.23 -7.78
N TYR A 318 23.09 -11.19 -8.07
CA TYR A 318 22.73 -12.62 -7.91
C TYR A 318 22.62 -13.06 -6.44
N ASP A 319 23.35 -12.43 -5.51
CA ASP A 319 23.30 -12.73 -4.08
C ASP A 319 22.00 -12.18 -3.47
N LEU A 320 21.49 -11.06 -4.02
CA LEU A 320 20.24 -10.45 -3.58
C LEU A 320 19.02 -11.32 -3.83
N LEU A 321 19.00 -12.13 -4.90
CA LEU A 321 17.95 -13.12 -5.11
C LEU A 321 17.91 -14.17 -4.00
N TYR A 322 19.08 -14.57 -3.48
CA TYR A 322 19.15 -15.50 -2.37
C TYR A 322 18.71 -14.84 -1.06
N ILE A 323 19.18 -13.61 -0.82
CA ILE A 323 18.79 -12.80 0.33
C ILE A 323 17.28 -12.55 0.33
N GLU A 324 16.67 -12.29 -0.82
CA GLU A 324 15.24 -12.07 -0.97
C GLU A 324 14.44 -13.31 -0.56
N VAL A 325 14.78 -14.48 -1.11
CA VAL A 325 14.08 -15.73 -0.77
C VAL A 325 14.20 -16.04 0.72
N VAL A 326 15.42 -15.98 1.25
CA VAL A 326 15.68 -16.27 2.67
C VAL A 326 15.03 -15.22 3.58
N GLY A 327 15.06 -13.96 3.15
CA GLY A 327 14.53 -12.84 3.91
C GLY A 327 13.02 -12.77 3.93
N GLN A 328 12.36 -13.19 2.85
CA GLN A 328 10.92 -13.31 2.78
C GLN A 328 10.40 -14.35 3.77
N GLU A 329 11.04 -15.51 3.86
CA GLU A 329 10.65 -16.56 4.81
C GLU A 329 10.86 -16.11 6.26
N LEU A 330 12.02 -15.50 6.57
CA LEU A 330 12.25 -14.96 7.91
C LEU A 330 11.25 -13.85 8.26
N LEU A 331 10.95 -12.95 7.31
CA LEU A 331 9.96 -11.88 7.48
C LEU A 331 8.57 -12.46 7.74
N SER A 332 8.13 -13.44 6.97
CA SER A 332 6.84 -14.12 7.17
C SER A 332 6.73 -14.69 8.57
N MET A 333 7.74 -15.47 9.00
CA MET A 333 7.78 -16.04 10.34
C MET A 333 7.78 -14.96 11.41
N PHE A 334 8.55 -13.89 11.24
CA PHE A 334 8.64 -12.79 12.19
C PHE A 334 7.29 -12.05 12.33
N LEU A 335 6.62 -11.74 11.22
CA LEU A 335 5.36 -11.01 11.20
C LEU A 335 4.23 -11.81 11.84
N ILE A 336 4.02 -13.07 11.45
CA ILE A 336 2.99 -13.95 12.03
C ILE A 336 3.18 -14.07 13.55
N ASN A 337 4.42 -14.30 13.96
CA ASN A 337 4.77 -14.42 15.36
C ASN A 337 4.56 -13.13 16.16
N SER A 338 4.83 -11.97 15.54
CA SER A 338 4.66 -10.65 16.16
C SER A 338 3.18 -10.26 16.22
N ALA A 339 2.40 -10.64 15.20
CA ALA A 339 0.97 -10.39 15.11
C ALA A 339 0.17 -11.13 16.20
N ASN A 340 0.64 -12.31 16.61
CA ASN A 340 -0.01 -13.17 17.61
C ASN A 340 0.47 -12.94 19.06
N SER A 341 1.39 -12.00 19.28
CA SER A 341 1.97 -11.75 20.61
C SER A 341 1.08 -10.84 21.45
N GLU A 342 0.53 -11.36 22.56
CA GLU A 342 -0.28 -10.59 23.52
C GLU A 342 0.55 -9.61 24.37
N SER A 343 1.87 -9.81 24.43
CA SER A 343 2.77 -9.02 25.28
C SER A 343 2.98 -7.64 24.70
N GLY A 344 2.19 -6.67 25.20
CA GLY A 344 2.36 -5.22 25.14
C GLY A 344 3.46 -4.73 24.20
N THR A 345 3.23 -4.84 22.89
CA THR A 345 4.21 -4.40 21.92
C THR A 345 4.27 -2.87 21.92
N LEU A 346 5.47 -2.27 21.94
CA LEU A 346 5.73 -0.84 21.70
C LEU A 346 5.10 -0.39 20.37
N TYR A 347 5.00 -1.34 19.44
CA TYR A 347 4.40 -1.17 18.13
C TYR A 347 2.93 -1.56 18.15
N LYS A 348 2.15 -0.82 17.39
CA LYS A 348 0.71 -1.03 17.32
C LYS A 348 0.46 -2.32 16.54
N SER A 349 -0.19 -3.30 17.17
CA SER A 349 -0.47 -4.65 16.62
C SER A 349 -1.03 -4.64 15.20
N TYR A 350 -1.80 -3.61 14.84
CA TYR A 350 -2.36 -3.46 13.49
C TYR A 350 -1.32 -3.41 12.37
N LEU A 351 -0.08 -2.92 12.63
CA LEU A 351 0.95 -2.88 11.59
C LEU A 351 1.37 -4.30 11.20
N TYR A 352 1.63 -5.17 12.19
CA TYR A 352 1.96 -6.56 11.92
C TYR A 352 0.80 -7.27 11.22
N GLN A 353 -0.43 -7.07 11.71
CA GLN A 353 -1.62 -7.67 11.10
C GLN A 353 -1.85 -7.19 9.66
N TYR A 354 -1.59 -5.90 9.37
CA TYR A 354 -1.63 -5.36 8.01
C TYR A 354 -0.60 -6.03 7.09
N TYR A 355 0.66 -6.12 7.52
CA TYR A 355 1.69 -6.71 6.67
C TYR A 355 1.60 -8.24 6.56
N VAL A 356 0.96 -8.92 7.53
CA VAL A 356 0.53 -10.32 7.37
C VAL A 356 -0.52 -10.41 6.29
N PHE A 357 -1.57 -9.57 6.34
CA PHE A 357 -2.60 -9.52 5.30
C PHE A 357 -2.03 -9.22 3.91
N GLU A 358 -1.21 -8.18 3.78
CA GLU A 358 -0.54 -7.85 2.54
C GLU A 358 0.30 -9.02 2.01
N GLY A 359 0.95 -9.76 2.92
CA GLY A 359 1.76 -10.91 2.54
C GLY A 359 0.98 -12.12 2.07
N VAL A 360 -0.20 -12.35 2.64
CA VAL A 360 -1.12 -13.38 2.14
C VAL A 360 -1.73 -12.94 0.80
N TRP A 361 -2.13 -11.66 0.68
CA TRP A 361 -2.68 -11.09 -0.55
C TRP A 361 -1.72 -11.22 -1.74
N HIS A 362 -0.44 -10.90 -1.53
CA HIS A 362 0.62 -11.04 -2.54
C HIS A 362 1.26 -12.45 -2.57
N GLN A 363 0.72 -13.42 -1.84
CA GLN A 363 1.13 -14.83 -1.84
C GLN A 363 2.58 -15.12 -1.40
N TRP A 364 3.22 -14.19 -0.69
CA TRP A 364 4.54 -14.41 -0.09
C TRP A 364 4.49 -14.96 1.34
N ILE A 365 3.30 -14.93 1.97
CA ILE A 365 2.96 -15.70 3.18
C ILE A 365 1.98 -16.81 2.78
N ARG A 366 2.31 -18.06 3.10
CA ARG A 366 1.50 -19.24 2.69
C ARG A 366 0.84 -19.98 3.85
N ASN A 367 1.26 -19.70 5.09
CA ASN A 367 0.81 -20.42 6.28
C ASN A 367 -0.49 -19.85 6.87
N GLU A 368 -1.04 -18.80 6.26
CA GLU A 368 -2.25 -18.09 6.69
C GLU A 368 -3.25 -18.05 5.54
N THR A 369 -4.55 -18.11 5.85
CA THR A 369 -5.60 -17.97 4.83
C THR A 369 -5.91 -16.51 4.57
N PHE A 370 -6.31 -16.18 3.33
CA PHE A 370 -6.68 -14.81 2.96
C PHE A 370 -7.76 -14.24 3.88
N ASP A 371 -8.84 -15.00 4.12
CA ASP A 371 -9.95 -14.52 4.95
C ASP A 371 -9.55 -14.30 6.41
N SER A 372 -8.72 -15.18 6.99
CA SER A 372 -8.27 -15.01 8.37
C SER A 372 -7.35 -13.80 8.52
N ALA A 373 -6.35 -13.67 7.63
CA ALA A 373 -5.45 -12.53 7.65
C ALA A 373 -6.19 -11.21 7.39
N ARG A 374 -7.14 -11.20 6.45
CA ARG A 374 -7.99 -10.02 6.17
C ARG A 374 -8.81 -9.64 7.39
N PHE A 375 -9.47 -10.61 8.03
CA PHE A 375 -10.30 -10.34 9.21
C PHE A 375 -9.50 -9.78 10.39
N ASN A 376 -8.34 -10.37 10.71
CA ASN A 376 -7.48 -9.91 11.79
C ASN A 376 -6.91 -8.50 11.50
N CYS A 377 -6.54 -8.23 10.24
CA CYS A 377 -6.13 -6.91 9.78
C CYS A 377 -7.24 -5.88 9.95
N MET A 378 -8.44 -6.18 9.45
CA MET A 378 -9.62 -5.33 9.58
C MET A 378 -9.91 -4.99 11.05
N GLN A 379 -9.92 -5.99 11.94
CA GLN A 379 -10.22 -5.79 13.35
C GLN A 379 -9.19 -4.87 14.02
N SER A 380 -7.91 -5.07 13.71
CA SER A 380 -6.82 -4.29 14.29
C SER A 380 -6.80 -2.85 13.77
N LEU A 381 -7.11 -2.63 12.49
CA LEU A 381 -7.21 -1.30 11.89
C LEU A 381 -8.41 -0.52 12.42
N LEU A 382 -9.58 -1.16 12.58
CA LEU A 382 -10.75 -0.50 13.15
C LEU A 382 -10.53 -0.13 14.62
N SER A 383 -9.95 -1.05 15.41
CA SER A 383 -9.66 -0.82 16.83
C SER A 383 -8.77 0.41 17.06
N ARG A 384 -7.82 0.68 16.14
CA ARG A 384 -6.96 1.87 16.16
C ARG A 384 -7.76 3.17 16.08
N GLU A 385 -8.83 3.20 15.28
CA GLU A 385 -9.68 4.37 15.06
C GLU A 385 -10.90 4.38 15.99
N SER A 386 -10.93 3.51 17.01
CA SER A 386 -12.06 3.33 17.94
C SER A 386 -13.35 2.87 17.25
N TRP A 387 -13.21 2.11 16.17
CA TRP A 387 -14.31 1.48 15.44
C TRP A 387 -14.30 -0.04 15.68
N THR A 388 -15.45 -0.64 15.38
CA THR A 388 -15.68 -2.08 15.43
C THR A 388 -16.24 -2.57 14.10
N MET A 389 -16.26 -3.89 13.91
CA MET A 389 -16.91 -4.50 12.73
C MET A 389 -18.41 -4.13 12.66
N ILE A 390 -19.05 -3.93 13.82
CA ILE A 390 -20.47 -3.56 13.91
C ILE A 390 -20.70 -2.17 13.32
N ASP A 391 -19.76 -1.24 13.52
CA ASP A 391 -19.86 0.11 12.95
C ASP A 391 -19.84 0.07 11.41
N VAL A 392 -18.96 -0.77 10.83
CA VAL A 392 -18.91 -0.99 9.37
C VAL A 392 -20.17 -1.71 8.88
N GLN A 393 -20.61 -2.75 9.58
CA GLN A 393 -21.85 -3.47 9.29
C GLN A 393 -23.06 -2.51 9.27
N ASN A 394 -23.17 -1.60 10.23
CA ASN A 394 -24.24 -0.61 10.28
C ASN A 394 -24.24 0.35 9.08
N LEU A 395 -23.08 0.64 8.50
CA LEU A 395 -22.99 1.42 7.25
C LEU A 395 -23.45 0.60 6.04
N LEU A 396 -23.16 -0.69 5.99
CA LEU A 396 -23.52 -1.59 4.89
C LEU A 396 -24.96 -2.14 4.99
N ASN A 397 -25.55 -2.12 6.18
CA ASN A 397 -26.90 -2.57 6.48
C ASN A 397 -27.89 -1.41 6.45
N TRP A 398 -28.25 -0.99 5.25
CA TRP A 398 -29.34 -0.04 5.05
C TRP A 398 -30.71 -0.74 5.12
N SER A 399 -31.55 -0.34 6.07
CA SER A 399 -32.85 -0.97 6.35
C SER A 399 -33.85 -0.97 5.18
N ARG A 400 -33.65 -0.09 4.20
CA ARG A 400 -34.47 -0.03 2.98
C ARG A 400 -34.01 -1.01 1.90
N LEU A 401 -32.76 -1.50 1.97
CA LEU A 401 -32.24 -2.50 1.05
C LEU A 401 -32.35 -3.88 1.69
N ARG A 402 -33.09 -4.79 1.05
CA ARG A 402 -33.23 -6.15 1.57
C ARG A 402 -31.94 -6.95 1.36
N ARG A 403 -31.52 -7.63 2.41
CA ARG A 403 -30.43 -8.60 2.40
C ARG A 403 -30.90 -9.94 2.94
N THR A 404 -30.18 -11.00 2.63
CA THR A 404 -30.38 -12.31 3.26
C THR A 404 -29.98 -12.23 4.74
N ILE A 405 -30.33 -13.25 5.52
CA ILE A 405 -29.93 -13.36 6.93
C ILE A 405 -28.39 -13.31 7.07
N ASP A 406 -27.68 -13.85 6.08
CA ASP A 406 -26.22 -13.87 6.04
C ASP A 406 -25.61 -12.60 5.41
N GLY A 407 -26.37 -11.52 5.21
CA GLY A 407 -25.84 -10.22 4.74
C GLY A 407 -25.64 -10.08 3.23
N TRP A 408 -26.04 -11.06 2.43
CA TRP A 408 -25.90 -11.02 0.98
C TRP A 408 -27.03 -10.27 0.29
N LEU A 409 -26.78 -9.74 -0.90
CA LEU A 409 -27.87 -9.32 -1.77
C LEU A 409 -28.60 -10.57 -2.29
N PRO A 410 -29.94 -10.63 -2.20
CA PRO A 410 -30.70 -11.78 -2.70
C PRO A 410 -30.53 -11.95 -4.23
N SER A 411 -30.68 -13.16 -4.76
CA SER A 411 -30.65 -13.40 -6.22
C SER A 411 -31.96 -13.08 -6.94
N GLU A 412 -33.04 -12.81 -6.19
CA GLU A 412 -34.33 -12.38 -6.72
C GLU A 412 -34.48 -10.86 -6.61
N THR A 413 -35.29 -10.27 -7.49
CA THR A 413 -35.62 -8.84 -7.46
C THR A 413 -36.56 -8.55 -6.30
N TYR A 414 -36.19 -7.57 -5.46
CA TYR A 414 -37.02 -7.09 -4.37
C TYR A 414 -37.15 -5.57 -4.41
N PRO A 415 -38.34 -5.03 -4.08
CA PRO A 415 -38.48 -3.60 -3.88
C PRO A 415 -37.72 -3.12 -2.65
N LEU A 416 -37.43 -1.82 -2.64
CA LEU A 416 -36.99 -1.14 -1.43
C LEU A 416 -38.03 -1.26 -0.33
N ASN A 417 -37.57 -1.49 0.89
CA ASN A 417 -38.39 -1.56 2.10
C ASN A 417 -38.68 -0.13 2.61
N LEU A 418 -39.54 0.58 1.88
CA LEU A 418 -40.04 1.91 2.24
C LEU A 418 -41.22 1.82 3.20
N ASP A 419 -41.49 2.88 3.96
CA ASP A 419 -42.65 2.90 4.86
C ASP A 419 -43.97 2.77 4.06
N ARG A 420 -44.97 2.13 4.66
CA ARG A 420 -46.21 1.70 3.99
C ARG A 420 -47.25 2.80 3.83
N GLN A 421 -47.06 3.99 4.43
CA GLN A 421 -48.10 5.02 4.41
C GLN A 421 -48.33 5.60 3.01
N THR A 422 -47.28 6.07 2.34
CA THR A 422 -47.38 6.57 0.97
C THR A 422 -46.02 6.48 0.29
N GLN A 423 -45.98 5.76 -0.83
CA GLN A 423 -44.78 5.54 -1.63
C GLN A 423 -44.95 6.16 -3.01
N PHE A 424 -43.85 6.68 -3.55
CA PHE A 424 -43.83 7.39 -4.81
C PHE A 424 -42.86 6.72 -5.78
N LYS A 425 -43.28 6.65 -7.05
CA LYS A 425 -42.48 6.12 -8.15
C LYS A 425 -41.69 7.22 -8.85
N LYS A 426 -42.22 8.44 -8.90
CA LYS A 426 -41.62 9.55 -9.67
C LYS A 426 -41.93 10.92 -9.09
N VAL A 427 -40.97 11.83 -9.17
CA VAL A 427 -41.12 13.27 -8.98
C VAL A 427 -41.42 13.89 -10.35
N ASN A 428 -42.67 14.31 -10.56
CA ASN A 428 -43.08 14.96 -11.81
C ASN A 428 -42.90 16.47 -11.77
N GLY A 429 -42.94 17.10 -10.60
CA GLY A 429 -42.88 18.56 -10.54
C GLY A 429 -43.42 19.20 -9.26
N ILE A 430 -43.70 20.49 -9.35
CA ILE A 430 -44.23 21.33 -8.28
C ILE A 430 -45.10 22.45 -8.86
N SER A 431 -46.21 22.76 -8.21
CA SER A 431 -47.06 23.89 -8.55
C SER A 431 -47.19 24.87 -7.39
N PHE A 432 -47.17 26.16 -7.71
CA PHE A 432 -47.29 27.27 -6.77
C PHE A 432 -48.52 28.09 -7.09
N ASN A 433 -49.42 28.25 -6.14
CA ASN A 433 -50.45 29.27 -6.21
C ASN A 433 -49.85 30.60 -5.70
N ILE A 434 -49.66 31.56 -6.60
CA ILE A 434 -49.01 32.84 -6.28
C ILE A 434 -49.86 33.65 -5.30
N ASN A 435 -51.19 33.53 -5.35
CA ASN A 435 -52.09 34.29 -4.51
C ASN A 435 -52.13 33.75 -3.07
N THR A 436 -52.19 32.43 -2.90
CA THR A 436 -52.34 31.80 -1.57
C THR A 436 -51.01 31.38 -0.95
N GLY A 437 -49.94 31.29 -1.75
CA GLY A 437 -48.68 30.68 -1.34
C GLY A 437 -48.74 29.15 -1.21
N GLU A 438 -49.84 28.51 -1.63
CA GLU A 438 -49.99 27.06 -1.58
C GLU A 438 -48.99 26.39 -2.53
N ILE A 439 -48.27 25.40 -1.98
CA ILE A 439 -47.32 24.58 -2.72
C ILE A 439 -47.90 23.17 -2.82
N LYS A 440 -48.06 22.69 -4.05
CA LYS A 440 -48.50 21.32 -4.32
C LYS A 440 -47.41 20.56 -5.06
N PHE A 441 -46.96 19.48 -4.44
CA PHE A 441 -45.99 18.56 -5.04
C PHE A 441 -46.68 17.61 -6.01
N LEU A 442 -46.12 17.47 -7.20
CA LEU A 442 -46.62 16.59 -8.25
C LEU A 442 -45.82 15.30 -8.23
N PHE A 443 -46.20 14.37 -7.35
CA PHE A 443 -45.58 13.04 -7.26
C PHE A 443 -46.48 11.97 -7.86
N GLN A 444 -45.88 10.99 -8.54
CA GLN A 444 -46.57 9.80 -9.00
C GLN A 444 -46.62 8.77 -7.87
N VAL A 445 -47.81 8.56 -7.32
CA VAL A 445 -48.07 7.53 -6.30
C VAL A 445 -47.98 6.14 -6.93
N VAL A 446 -47.41 5.19 -6.19
CA VAL A 446 -47.31 3.79 -6.60
C VAL A 446 -48.70 3.16 -6.73
N GLN A 447 -48.95 2.47 -7.85
CA GLN A 447 -50.15 1.64 -8.04
C GLN A 447 -49.87 0.20 -7.59
N SER A 448 -50.90 -0.63 -7.41
CA SER A 448 -50.81 -1.96 -6.77
C SER A 448 -49.84 -2.97 -7.41
N LYS A 449 -49.30 -2.71 -8.60
CA LYS A 449 -48.33 -3.57 -9.31
C LYS A 449 -46.91 -2.98 -9.41
N ASP A 450 -46.73 -1.73 -9.00
CA ASP A 450 -45.47 -1.01 -9.09
C ASP A 450 -44.74 -1.00 -7.73
N TYR A 451 -43.46 -0.60 -7.76
CA TYR A 451 -42.65 -0.41 -6.56
C TYR A 451 -42.33 1.07 -6.34
N GLY A 452 -42.28 1.49 -5.08
CA GLY A 452 -41.84 2.83 -4.70
C GLY A 452 -40.34 2.99 -4.77
N LEU A 453 -39.90 4.18 -5.20
CA LEU A 453 -38.51 4.60 -5.17
C LEU A 453 -38.22 5.55 -4.01
N PHE A 454 -39.20 6.33 -3.54
CA PHE A 454 -39.06 7.21 -2.38
C PHE A 454 -40.36 7.35 -1.60
N ASP A 455 -40.28 7.87 -0.38
CA ASP A 455 -41.41 8.06 0.52
C ASP A 455 -41.45 9.48 1.13
N VAL A 456 -42.42 9.71 2.03
CA VAL A 456 -42.59 11.00 2.71
C VAL A 456 -41.38 11.38 3.55
N ASP A 457 -40.70 10.39 4.15
CA ASP A 457 -39.50 10.65 4.96
C ASP A 457 -38.37 11.21 4.11
N ASP A 458 -38.19 10.70 2.88
CA ASP A 458 -37.21 11.23 1.93
C ASP A 458 -37.48 12.69 1.57
N ILE A 459 -38.75 13.01 1.30
CA ILE A 459 -39.16 14.38 0.97
C ILE A 459 -38.84 15.31 2.14
N GLN A 460 -39.22 14.91 3.36
CA GLN A 460 -38.94 15.69 4.56
C GLN A 460 -37.44 15.84 4.80
N GLU A 461 -36.67 14.78 4.62
CA GLU A 461 -35.22 14.77 4.79
C GLU A 461 -34.55 15.77 3.85
N VAL A 462 -34.83 15.71 2.55
CA VAL A 462 -34.26 16.60 1.54
C VAL A 462 -34.63 18.05 1.82
N LEU A 463 -35.90 18.35 2.08
CA LEU A 463 -36.38 19.71 2.32
C LEU A 463 -35.83 20.28 3.63
N LYS A 464 -35.93 19.56 4.75
CA LYS A 464 -35.48 20.02 6.08
C LYS A 464 -33.97 20.20 6.14
N LYS A 465 -33.21 19.27 5.55
CA LYS A 465 -31.74 19.35 5.54
C LYS A 465 -31.19 20.24 4.43
N GLY A 466 -32.07 20.76 3.58
CA GLY A 466 -31.70 21.73 2.55
C GLY A 466 -30.81 21.13 1.45
N ILE A 467 -30.99 19.85 1.12
CA ILE A 467 -30.13 19.13 0.18
C ILE A 467 -30.54 19.48 -1.25
N THR A 468 -29.67 20.17 -1.98
CA THR A 468 -29.92 20.59 -3.37
C THR A 468 -29.00 19.90 -4.38
N SER A 469 -27.94 19.26 -3.89
CA SER A 469 -26.93 18.55 -4.68
C SER A 469 -26.26 17.49 -3.82
N SER A 470 -25.55 16.56 -4.45
CA SER A 470 -24.78 15.52 -3.75
C SER A 470 -23.50 15.17 -4.51
N LEU A 471 -22.44 14.90 -3.76
CA LEU A 471 -21.19 14.29 -4.20
C LEU A 471 -20.87 13.16 -3.24
N PHE A 472 -20.37 12.05 -3.78
CA PHE A 472 -20.00 10.86 -3.03
C PHE A 472 -18.77 10.19 -3.66
N THR A 473 -17.87 9.69 -2.81
CA THR A 473 -16.73 8.84 -3.23
C THR A 473 -16.34 7.90 -2.09
N LEU A 474 -15.72 6.78 -2.45
CA LEU A 474 -14.97 5.94 -1.51
C LEU A 474 -13.48 6.06 -1.86
N ASP A 475 -12.72 6.71 -0.97
CA ASP A 475 -11.29 6.98 -1.16
C ASP A 475 -10.42 6.03 -0.33
N GLN A 476 -9.12 5.96 -0.62
CA GLN A 476 -8.18 5.21 0.22
C GLN A 476 -8.00 5.91 1.58
N PRO A 477 -8.21 5.23 2.74
CA PRO A 477 -8.13 5.89 4.05
C PRO A 477 -6.71 6.30 4.43
N ASN A 478 -5.72 5.53 4.00
CA ASN A 478 -4.31 5.80 4.26
C ASN A 478 -3.44 5.40 3.06
N ILE A 479 -2.73 6.37 2.50
CA ILE A 479 -1.80 6.20 1.37
C ILE A 479 -0.60 5.31 1.73
N GLU A 480 -0.24 5.22 3.02
CA GLU A 480 0.82 4.31 3.49
C GLU A 480 0.43 2.84 3.36
N PHE A 481 -0.87 2.52 3.33
CA PHE A 481 -1.39 1.16 3.28
C PHE A 481 -2.04 0.91 1.91
N GLN A 482 -1.23 0.56 0.92
CA GLN A 482 -1.69 0.34 -0.46
C GLN A 482 -2.80 -0.72 -0.58
N SER A 483 -2.73 -1.77 0.23
CA SER A 483 -3.73 -2.83 0.28
C SER A 483 -4.70 -2.63 1.44
N HIS A 484 -5.14 -1.40 1.73
CA HIS A 484 -6.05 -1.17 2.86
C HIS A 484 -7.39 -1.91 2.63
N PRO A 485 -7.90 -2.72 3.59
CA PRO A 485 -9.12 -3.51 3.40
C PRO A 485 -10.42 -2.67 3.45
N PHE A 486 -10.32 -1.39 3.85
CA PHE A 486 -11.44 -0.45 3.86
C PHE A 486 -11.20 0.73 2.93
N GLN A 487 -12.31 1.36 2.52
CA GLN A 487 -12.33 2.66 1.88
C GLN A 487 -13.00 3.68 2.80
N GLU A 488 -12.59 4.95 2.71
CA GLU A 488 -13.15 6.07 3.45
C GLU A 488 -14.30 6.67 2.66
N MET A 489 -15.49 6.68 3.26
CA MET A 489 -16.66 7.33 2.67
C MET A 489 -16.54 8.85 2.79
N ARG A 490 -16.49 9.56 1.65
CA ARG A 490 -16.50 11.01 1.59
C ARG A 490 -17.69 11.52 0.81
N TYR A 491 -18.31 12.57 1.31
CA TYR A 491 -19.52 13.13 0.71
C TYR A 491 -19.65 14.63 0.96
N ALA A 492 -20.40 15.28 0.08
CA ALA A 492 -20.81 16.67 0.22
C ALA A 492 -22.22 16.87 -0.35
N PRO A 493 -23.05 17.77 0.20
CA PRO A 493 -22.80 18.57 1.40
C PRO A 493 -22.85 17.74 2.70
N LYS A 494 -22.34 18.30 3.81
CA LYS A 494 -22.37 17.65 5.13
C LYS A 494 -23.80 17.36 5.64
N SER A 495 -24.81 18.05 5.11
CA SER A 495 -26.22 17.79 5.41
C SER A 495 -26.71 16.42 4.93
N LEU A 496 -25.98 15.74 4.05
CA LEU A 496 -26.21 14.32 3.72
C LEU A 496 -25.90 13.37 4.88
N SER A 497 -25.20 13.80 5.92
CA SER A 497 -24.87 12.92 7.05
C SER A 497 -26.14 12.35 7.69
N ASN A 498 -26.15 11.04 7.96
CA ASN A 498 -27.28 10.30 8.53
C ASN A 498 -28.58 10.53 7.73
N THR A 499 -28.52 10.21 6.43
CA THR A 499 -29.66 10.32 5.51
C THR A 499 -29.87 9.04 4.71
N ASN A 500 -31.11 8.78 4.32
CA ASN A 500 -31.39 7.75 3.32
C ASN A 500 -30.83 8.13 1.95
N PHE A 501 -30.66 9.41 1.67
CA PHE A 501 -29.96 9.86 0.46
C PHE A 501 -28.49 9.42 0.46
N LEU A 502 -27.72 9.65 1.52
CA LEU A 502 -26.34 9.18 1.62
C LEU A 502 -26.23 7.65 1.54
N SER A 503 -27.16 6.95 2.19
CA SER A 503 -27.23 5.48 2.10
C SER A 503 -27.47 5.03 0.65
N THR A 504 -28.36 5.72 -0.09
CA THR A 504 -28.60 5.44 -1.51
C THR A 504 -27.34 5.67 -2.35
N LEU A 505 -26.61 6.77 -2.11
CA LEU A 505 -25.34 7.07 -2.78
C LEU A 505 -24.29 5.98 -2.54
N LEU A 506 -24.13 5.54 -1.28
CA LEU A 506 -23.22 4.45 -0.92
C LEU A 506 -23.58 3.16 -1.64
N HIS A 507 -24.85 2.74 -1.58
CA HIS A 507 -25.27 1.46 -2.15
C HIS A 507 -25.21 1.43 -3.68
N ALA A 508 -25.52 2.54 -4.35
CA ALA A 508 -25.38 2.65 -5.80
C ALA A 508 -23.90 2.59 -6.24
N ASP A 509 -23.00 3.30 -5.55
CA ASP A 509 -21.56 3.25 -5.83
C ASP A 509 -20.96 1.87 -5.53
N TYR A 510 -21.37 1.25 -4.42
CA TYR A 510 -20.92 -0.09 -4.05
C TYR A 510 -21.41 -1.14 -5.05
N LEU A 511 -22.65 -1.05 -5.51
CA LEU A 511 -23.20 -1.91 -6.56
C LEU A 511 -22.39 -1.77 -7.85
N LEU A 512 -22.10 -0.54 -8.30
CA LEU A 512 -21.27 -0.28 -9.48
C LEU A 512 -19.91 -0.99 -9.38
N LYS A 513 -19.26 -0.93 -8.20
CA LYS A 513 -17.97 -1.59 -7.93
C LYS A 513 -18.07 -3.10 -7.91
N MET A 514 -19.11 -3.67 -7.30
CA MET A 514 -19.30 -5.12 -7.28
C MET A 514 -19.58 -5.67 -8.68
N ILE A 515 -20.33 -4.94 -9.52
CA ILE A 515 -20.57 -5.31 -10.91
C ILE A 515 -19.29 -5.18 -11.75
N SER A 516 -18.53 -4.08 -11.60
CA SER A 516 -17.32 -3.85 -12.41
C SER A 516 -16.18 -4.81 -12.08
N THR A 517 -16.06 -5.22 -10.81
CA THR A 517 -15.03 -6.16 -10.34
C THR A 517 -15.46 -7.63 -10.38
N GLY A 518 -16.75 -7.91 -10.48
CA GLY A 518 -17.29 -9.27 -10.39
C GLY A 518 -17.27 -9.87 -9.00
N VAL A 519 -17.01 -9.08 -7.95
CA VAL A 519 -16.93 -9.55 -6.57
C VAL A 519 -18.06 -8.95 -5.75
N GLU A 520 -18.92 -9.80 -5.17
CA GLU A 520 -19.90 -9.39 -4.17
C GLU A 520 -19.31 -9.48 -2.76
N ILE A 521 -19.60 -8.47 -1.94
CA ILE A 521 -19.17 -8.42 -0.54
C ILE A 521 -20.40 -8.47 0.37
N CYS A 522 -20.38 -9.41 1.32
CA CYS A 522 -21.37 -9.56 2.38
C CYS A 522 -21.35 -8.33 3.31
N SER A 523 -22.52 -7.88 3.79
CA SER A 523 -22.61 -6.78 4.76
C SER A 523 -22.38 -7.20 6.21
N GLU A 524 -22.35 -8.49 6.50
CA GLU A 524 -22.11 -9.05 7.83
C GLU A 524 -20.64 -9.43 7.99
N PRO A 525 -20.02 -9.20 9.16
CA PRO A 525 -18.66 -9.68 9.43
C PRO A 525 -18.59 -11.21 9.30
N PRO A 526 -17.54 -11.78 8.68
CA PRO A 526 -16.26 -11.16 8.32
C PRO A 526 -16.23 -10.51 6.92
N PHE A 527 -17.37 -10.04 6.41
CA PHE A 527 -17.54 -9.39 5.10
C PHE A 527 -17.03 -10.29 3.97
N GLN A 528 -17.47 -11.54 3.98
CA GLN A 528 -17.06 -12.56 3.02
C GLN A 528 -17.21 -12.06 1.58
N MET A 529 -16.32 -12.54 0.71
CA MET A 529 -16.37 -12.25 -0.73
C MET A 529 -16.88 -13.49 -1.47
N ARG A 530 -17.68 -13.28 -2.51
CA ARG A 530 -18.08 -14.34 -3.46
C ARG A 530 -18.13 -13.78 -4.88
N ASP A 531 -18.12 -14.66 -5.86
CA ASP A 531 -18.35 -14.26 -7.25
C ASP A 531 -19.75 -13.64 -7.38
N ALA A 532 -19.83 -12.44 -7.97
CA ALA A 532 -21.09 -11.75 -8.20
C ALA A 532 -22.03 -12.56 -9.11
N SER A 533 -21.49 -13.37 -10.04
CA SER A 533 -22.27 -14.25 -10.91
C SER A 533 -23.01 -15.34 -10.14
N ASP A 534 -22.44 -15.78 -9.01
CA ASP A 534 -23.08 -16.76 -8.13
C ASP A 534 -24.14 -16.13 -7.22
N GLY A 535 -24.10 -14.81 -7.06
CA GLY A 535 -24.91 -14.05 -6.14
C GLY A 535 -25.98 -13.18 -6.78
N PHE A 536 -25.87 -11.86 -6.58
CA PHE A 536 -26.91 -10.90 -6.95
C PHE A 536 -27.07 -10.69 -8.47
N MET A 537 -26.05 -11.01 -9.28
CA MET A 537 -26.14 -10.85 -10.74
C MET A 537 -27.16 -11.79 -11.39
N LYS A 538 -27.54 -12.88 -10.71
CA LYS A 538 -28.63 -13.78 -11.13
C LYS A 538 -30.00 -13.10 -11.23
N ARG A 539 -30.15 -11.90 -10.65
CA ARG A 539 -31.35 -11.06 -10.83
C ARG A 539 -31.52 -10.61 -12.28
N LEU A 540 -30.41 -10.38 -12.96
CA LEU A 540 -30.40 -9.86 -14.32
C LEU A 540 -30.70 -10.96 -15.33
N PRO A 541 -31.37 -10.66 -16.44
CA PRO A 541 -31.48 -11.60 -17.55
C PRO A 541 -30.09 -11.89 -18.16
N GLU A 542 -29.89 -13.08 -18.70
CA GLU A 542 -28.58 -13.55 -19.19
C GLU A 542 -27.92 -12.58 -20.17
N TRP A 543 -28.69 -11.99 -21.07
CA TRP A 543 -28.17 -11.06 -22.06
C TRP A 543 -27.62 -9.78 -21.40
N LEU A 544 -28.20 -9.32 -20.28
CA LEU A 544 -27.73 -8.13 -19.56
C LEU A 544 -26.53 -8.48 -18.67
N GLN A 545 -26.47 -9.69 -18.12
CA GLN A 545 -25.26 -10.21 -17.47
C GLN A 545 -24.08 -10.23 -18.46
N GLU A 546 -24.31 -10.63 -19.71
CA GLU A 546 -23.29 -10.60 -20.77
C GLU A 546 -22.80 -9.18 -21.08
N GLN A 547 -23.70 -8.19 -21.13
CA GLN A 547 -23.32 -6.78 -21.34
C GLN A 547 -22.53 -6.20 -20.15
N LEU A 548 -22.76 -6.72 -18.94
CA LEU A 548 -22.18 -6.25 -17.68
C LEU A 548 -21.09 -7.17 -17.15
N LYS A 549 -20.45 -7.94 -18.02
CA LYS A 549 -19.28 -8.74 -17.63
C LYS A 549 -18.26 -7.89 -16.85
N PRO A 550 -17.72 -8.42 -15.75
CA PRO A 550 -16.60 -7.82 -15.02
C PRO A 550 -15.44 -7.48 -15.95
N ILE A 551 -14.68 -6.44 -15.60
CA ILE A 551 -13.62 -5.89 -16.46
C ILE A 551 -12.55 -6.94 -16.79
N ASP A 552 -12.17 -7.77 -15.82
CA ASP A 552 -11.18 -8.85 -15.96
C ASP A 552 -11.66 -10.00 -16.87
N GLN A 553 -12.97 -10.10 -17.13
CA GLN A 553 -13.59 -11.10 -17.99
C GLN A 553 -13.88 -10.60 -19.41
N ARG A 554 -13.56 -9.33 -19.71
CA ARG A 554 -13.76 -8.73 -21.04
C ARG A 554 -12.61 -9.05 -21.99
N LYS A 555 -12.89 -8.98 -23.29
CA LYS A 555 -11.89 -9.17 -24.35
C LYS A 555 -10.83 -8.08 -24.24
N ASP A 556 -9.59 -8.42 -24.62
CA ASP A 556 -8.45 -7.49 -24.64
C ASP A 556 -8.08 -6.88 -23.27
N CYS A 557 -8.58 -7.45 -22.17
CA CYS A 557 -8.10 -7.10 -20.83
C CYS A 557 -6.64 -7.55 -20.67
N VAL A 558 -5.73 -6.62 -20.92
CA VAL A 558 -4.34 -6.76 -20.50
C VAL A 558 -4.30 -6.35 -19.03
N ILE A 559 -4.25 -7.33 -18.13
CA ILE A 559 -4.07 -7.10 -16.69
C ILE A 559 -2.71 -6.43 -16.48
N MET A 560 -2.66 -5.10 -16.58
CA MET A 560 -1.44 -4.30 -16.48
C MET A 560 -1.60 -3.27 -15.36
N ASN A 561 -1.77 -3.72 -14.10
CA ASN A 561 -1.66 -2.87 -12.89
C ASN A 561 -2.25 -1.44 -13.02
N SER A 562 -3.34 -1.29 -13.78
CA SER A 562 -3.95 -0.02 -14.13
C SER A 562 -5.22 0.09 -13.32
N VAL A 563 -5.27 1.08 -12.43
CA VAL A 563 -6.41 1.29 -11.56
C VAL A 563 -7.33 2.29 -12.25
N HIS A 564 -8.61 1.94 -12.39
CA HIS A 564 -9.64 2.83 -12.92
C HIS A 564 -10.63 3.19 -11.82
N ARG A 565 -10.96 4.47 -11.73
CA ARG A 565 -12.08 4.96 -10.93
C ARG A 565 -13.33 4.95 -11.80
N PHE A 566 -14.43 4.40 -11.26
CA PHE A 566 -15.76 4.50 -11.85
C PHE A 566 -16.66 5.34 -10.95
N TRP A 567 -17.53 6.14 -11.53
CA TRP A 567 -18.56 6.87 -10.78
C TRP A 567 -19.82 7.08 -11.63
N ILE A 568 -20.94 7.29 -10.95
CA ILE A 568 -22.22 7.65 -11.57
C ILE A 568 -22.33 9.18 -11.57
N GLU A 569 -22.57 9.75 -12.74
CA GLU A 569 -22.84 11.19 -12.91
C GLU A 569 -24.25 11.39 -13.47
N ALA A 570 -25.00 12.27 -12.80
CA ALA A 570 -26.27 12.76 -13.28
C ALA A 570 -26.05 13.94 -14.22
N GLY A 571 -26.65 13.89 -15.41
CA GLY A 571 -26.68 15.00 -16.34
C GLY A 571 -27.74 16.04 -15.99
N GLU A 572 -27.98 16.95 -16.93
CA GLU A 572 -28.88 18.08 -16.72
C GLU A 572 -30.35 17.64 -16.56
N ILE A 573 -31.00 18.13 -15.51
CA ILE A 573 -32.44 17.93 -15.29
C ILE A 573 -33.19 19.03 -16.04
N THR A 574 -33.75 18.68 -17.20
CA THR A 574 -34.60 19.60 -17.96
C THR A 574 -35.92 19.84 -17.23
N TYR A 575 -36.49 21.03 -17.36
CA TYR A 575 -37.83 21.32 -16.85
C TYR A 575 -38.61 22.21 -17.81
N GLU A 576 -39.93 22.04 -17.79
CA GLU A 576 -40.90 22.89 -18.48
C GLU A 576 -41.76 23.62 -17.44
N HIS A 577 -42.37 24.74 -17.82
CA HIS A 577 -43.30 25.42 -16.93
C HIS A 577 -44.55 25.92 -17.67
N GLU A 578 -45.67 25.88 -16.96
CA GLU A 578 -46.97 26.37 -17.41
C GLU A 578 -47.51 27.39 -16.40
N PHE A 579 -48.13 28.46 -16.89
CA PHE A 579 -48.81 29.45 -16.06
C PHE A 579 -50.31 29.45 -16.35
N ASP A 580 -51.12 29.10 -15.35
CA ASP A 580 -52.56 29.23 -15.38
C ASP A 580 -52.95 30.63 -14.87
N GLU A 581 -53.19 31.55 -15.80
CA GLU A 581 -53.58 32.93 -15.53
C GLU A 581 -54.89 33.04 -14.73
N ASN A 582 -55.83 32.10 -14.89
CA ASN A 582 -57.13 32.18 -14.23
C ASN A 582 -57.02 31.89 -12.73
N ASN A 583 -56.12 30.99 -12.36
CA ASN A 583 -55.92 30.57 -10.98
C ASN A 583 -54.64 31.13 -10.33
N ASN A 584 -53.84 31.89 -11.08
CA ASN A 584 -52.49 32.33 -10.72
C ASN A 584 -51.61 31.17 -10.22
N ILE A 585 -51.60 30.06 -10.96
CA ILE A 585 -50.81 28.88 -10.63
C ILE A 585 -49.66 28.73 -11.62
N ILE A 586 -48.41 28.73 -11.13
CA ILE A 586 -47.24 28.31 -11.93
C ILE A 586 -46.94 26.86 -11.62
N THR A 587 -46.87 26.02 -12.65
CA THR A 587 -46.49 24.62 -12.53
C THR A 587 -45.17 24.36 -13.24
N TYR A 588 -44.22 23.74 -12.56
CA TYR A 588 -42.95 23.28 -13.12
C TYR A 588 -42.99 21.75 -13.26
N TYR A 589 -42.75 21.24 -14.46
CA TYR A 589 -42.64 19.80 -14.73
C TYR A 589 -41.17 19.43 -14.94
N LEU A 590 -40.70 18.43 -14.20
CA LEU A 590 -39.34 17.92 -14.31
C LEU A 590 -39.28 16.77 -15.33
N GLY A 591 -38.27 16.83 -16.21
CA GLY A 591 -37.93 15.78 -17.16
C GLY A 591 -37.26 14.57 -16.51
N ASP A 592 -36.71 13.69 -17.35
CA ASP A 592 -35.84 12.60 -16.87
C ASP A 592 -34.47 13.12 -16.45
N VAL A 593 -33.76 12.35 -15.61
CA VAL A 593 -32.35 12.62 -15.27
C VAL A 593 -31.50 11.63 -16.06
N PRO A 594 -30.76 12.07 -17.10
CA PRO A 594 -29.84 11.17 -17.79
C PRO A 594 -28.73 10.77 -16.80
N MET A 595 -28.52 9.48 -16.62
CA MET A 595 -27.48 8.94 -15.73
C MET A 595 -26.41 8.29 -16.58
N CYS A 596 -25.15 8.59 -16.30
CA CYS A 596 -24.02 7.99 -17.00
C CYS A 596 -22.99 7.45 -16.01
N VAL A 597 -22.34 6.36 -16.39
CA VAL A 597 -21.15 5.86 -15.70
C VAL A 597 -19.94 6.42 -16.42
N LYS A 598 -19.11 7.13 -15.66
CA LYS A 598 -17.82 7.62 -16.13
C LYS A 598 -16.70 6.79 -15.55
N LYS A 599 -15.56 6.81 -16.24
CA LYS A 599 -14.33 6.14 -15.84
C LYS A 599 -13.13 7.05 -16.03
N GLN A 600 -12.14 6.88 -15.15
CA GLN A 600 -10.89 7.63 -15.20
C GLN A 600 -9.73 6.69 -14.87
N LEU A 601 -8.73 6.64 -15.76
CA LEU A 601 -7.49 5.95 -15.47
C LEU A 601 -6.78 6.72 -14.37
N MET A 602 -6.25 6.01 -13.39
CA MET A 602 -5.48 6.58 -12.30
C MET A 602 -4.03 6.13 -12.37
N GLN A 603 -3.12 7.02 -11.98
CA GLN A 603 -1.69 6.78 -11.90
C GLN A 603 -1.15 7.27 -10.56
N TYR A 604 -0.08 6.65 -10.08
CA TYR A 604 0.61 7.15 -8.89
C TYR A 604 1.41 8.40 -9.26
N ASP A 605 1.22 9.47 -8.50
CA ASP A 605 2.10 10.64 -8.57
C ASP A 605 3.46 10.38 -7.92
N GLU A 606 4.36 11.36 -7.99
CA GLU A 606 5.68 11.31 -7.34
C GLU A 606 5.61 11.13 -5.81
N GLN A 607 4.46 11.39 -5.18
CA GLN A 607 4.24 11.24 -3.75
C GLN A 607 3.59 9.89 -3.40
N GLY A 608 3.27 9.06 -4.41
CA GLY A 608 2.58 7.79 -4.24
C GLY A 608 1.07 7.94 -4.00
N ASN A 609 0.49 9.11 -4.26
CA ASN A 609 -0.96 9.26 -4.29
C ASN A 609 -1.50 8.78 -5.63
N LEU A 610 -2.64 8.11 -5.60
CA LEU A 610 -3.33 7.72 -6.81
C LEU A 610 -4.13 8.94 -7.34
N ILE A 611 -3.71 9.49 -8.48
CA ILE A 611 -4.28 10.67 -9.13
C ILE A 611 -4.85 10.35 -10.50
N ASP A 612 -5.80 11.18 -10.97
CA ASP A 612 -6.40 11.03 -12.29
C ASP A 612 -5.39 11.31 -13.41
N ASP A 613 -5.30 10.39 -14.38
CA ASP A 613 -4.50 10.56 -15.59
C ASP A 613 -5.25 11.40 -16.64
N LEU A 614 -4.93 12.69 -16.69
CA LEU A 614 -5.56 13.65 -17.61
C LEU A 614 -5.10 13.50 -19.08
N SER A 615 -4.25 12.53 -19.40
CA SER A 615 -3.62 12.40 -20.73
C SER A 615 -4.48 11.72 -21.81
N LYS A 616 -5.67 11.19 -21.47
CA LYS A 616 -6.52 10.43 -22.41
C LYS A 616 -7.89 11.09 -22.65
N THR A 617 -8.29 11.16 -23.92
CA THR A 617 -9.53 11.81 -24.41
C THR A 617 -10.52 10.85 -25.09
N ASP A 618 -11.80 11.14 -24.85
CA ASP A 618 -13.07 10.99 -25.59
C ASP A 618 -13.50 9.68 -26.31
N GLU A 619 -12.61 8.80 -26.77
CA GLU A 619 -13.01 7.49 -27.31
C GLU A 619 -12.14 6.39 -26.69
N ASP A 620 -12.65 5.79 -25.61
CA ASP A 620 -11.97 4.70 -24.92
C ASP A 620 -12.61 3.35 -25.27
N HIS A 621 -11.94 2.58 -26.12
CA HIS A 621 -12.28 1.20 -26.42
C HIS A 621 -11.62 0.19 -25.47
N SER A 622 -11.10 0.64 -24.32
CA SER A 622 -10.66 -0.27 -23.27
C SER A 622 -11.84 -1.08 -22.71
N PRO A 623 -11.57 -2.24 -22.08
CA PRO A 623 -12.56 -2.98 -21.31
C PRO A 623 -13.35 -2.11 -20.31
N GLU A 624 -12.66 -1.14 -19.69
CA GLU A 624 -13.26 -0.18 -18.77
C GLU A 624 -14.19 0.81 -19.47
N GLY A 625 -13.81 1.31 -20.64
CA GLY A 625 -14.64 2.15 -21.49
C GLY A 625 -15.90 1.42 -21.97
N GLU A 626 -15.75 0.18 -22.45
CA GLU A 626 -16.88 -0.67 -22.86
C GLU A 626 -17.83 -0.97 -21.70
N PHE A 627 -17.29 -1.22 -20.50
CA PHE A 627 -18.10 -1.41 -19.30
C PHE A 627 -18.92 -0.16 -18.97
N ALA A 628 -18.27 1.01 -18.91
CA ALA A 628 -18.93 2.27 -18.60
C ALA A 628 -20.00 2.63 -19.63
N GLN A 629 -19.74 2.40 -20.92
CA GLN A 629 -20.70 2.60 -21.99
C GLN A 629 -21.90 1.65 -21.86
N ALA A 630 -21.66 0.35 -21.68
CA ALA A 630 -22.73 -0.63 -21.51
C ALA A 630 -23.61 -0.31 -20.30
N PHE A 631 -23.01 -0.01 -19.14
CA PHE A 631 -23.76 0.36 -17.94
C PHE A 631 -24.59 1.62 -18.17
N THR A 632 -24.03 2.63 -18.84
CA THR A 632 -24.76 3.86 -19.20
C THR A 632 -25.94 3.58 -20.12
N CYS A 633 -25.73 2.81 -21.19
CA CYS A 633 -26.78 2.48 -22.16
C CYS A 633 -27.95 1.73 -21.54
N TYR A 634 -27.68 0.86 -20.56
CA TYR A 634 -28.70 0.03 -19.91
C TYR A 634 -29.05 0.49 -18.49
N TYR A 635 -28.70 1.72 -18.08
CA TYR A 635 -28.80 2.18 -16.68
C TYR A 635 -30.21 1.97 -16.09
N ASP A 636 -31.25 2.38 -16.81
CA ASP A 636 -32.63 2.29 -16.32
C ASP A 636 -33.14 0.85 -16.24
N GLU A 637 -32.69 0.00 -17.18
CA GLU A 637 -33.03 -1.41 -17.17
C GLU A 637 -32.34 -2.14 -16.02
N ILE A 638 -31.06 -1.86 -15.78
CA ILE A 638 -30.32 -2.33 -14.59
C ILE A 638 -31.04 -1.86 -13.32
N GLY A 639 -31.43 -0.60 -13.28
CA GLY A 639 -32.14 0.01 -12.16
C GLY A 639 -33.51 -0.62 -11.86
N SER A 640 -34.13 -1.31 -12.82
CA SER A 640 -35.36 -2.08 -12.58
C SER A 640 -35.13 -3.32 -11.70
N TYR A 641 -33.90 -3.84 -11.68
CA TYR A 641 -33.46 -4.95 -10.81
C TYR A 641 -32.75 -4.47 -9.54
N PHE A 642 -32.20 -3.24 -9.59
CA PHE A 642 -31.48 -2.57 -8.51
C PHE A 642 -32.06 -1.17 -8.25
N PRO A 643 -33.17 -1.07 -7.51
CA PRO A 643 -33.97 0.16 -7.39
C PRO A 643 -33.21 1.34 -6.76
N GLU A 644 -32.11 1.11 -6.04
CA GLU A 644 -31.21 2.15 -5.55
C GLU A 644 -30.66 3.04 -6.69
N LEU A 645 -30.47 2.51 -7.90
CA LEU A 645 -30.00 3.27 -9.07
C LEU A 645 -31.06 4.24 -9.59
N LEU A 646 -32.32 3.79 -9.71
CA LEU A 646 -33.43 4.65 -10.15
C LEU A 646 -33.79 5.67 -9.06
N ARG A 647 -33.68 5.28 -7.80
CA ARG A 647 -33.93 6.16 -6.66
C ARG A 647 -32.99 7.37 -6.66
N LEU A 648 -31.74 7.25 -7.13
CA LEU A 648 -30.84 8.40 -7.28
C LEU A 648 -31.45 9.51 -8.15
N LYS A 649 -32.08 9.15 -9.27
CA LYS A 649 -32.75 10.12 -10.17
C LYS A 649 -33.79 10.93 -9.41
N GLU A 650 -34.62 10.25 -8.63
CA GLU A 650 -35.76 10.87 -7.95
C GLU A 650 -35.33 11.71 -6.74
N LEU A 651 -34.31 11.30 -6.00
CA LEU A 651 -33.75 12.11 -4.91
C LEU A 651 -33.09 13.40 -5.41
N LEU A 652 -32.44 13.37 -6.58
CA LEU A 652 -31.90 14.57 -7.21
C LEU A 652 -33.01 15.55 -7.63
N LYS A 653 -34.11 15.04 -8.18
CA LYS A 653 -35.28 15.86 -8.52
C LYS A 653 -35.89 16.54 -7.30
N LEU A 654 -35.94 15.88 -6.13
CA LEU A 654 -36.38 16.52 -4.88
C LEU A 654 -35.50 17.72 -4.52
N GLY A 655 -34.18 17.63 -4.74
CA GLY A 655 -33.26 18.75 -4.56
C GLY A 655 -33.55 19.93 -5.50
N VAL A 656 -33.95 19.66 -6.75
CA VAL A 656 -34.39 20.69 -7.70
C VAL A 656 -35.68 21.36 -7.24
N LEU A 657 -36.66 20.59 -6.72
CA LEU A 657 -37.89 21.18 -6.18
C LEU A 657 -37.59 22.17 -5.05
N LEU A 658 -36.64 21.85 -4.18
CA LEU A 658 -36.20 22.77 -3.13
C LEU A 658 -35.61 24.06 -3.70
N LEU A 659 -34.85 23.99 -4.80
CA LEU A 659 -34.32 25.17 -5.49
C LEU A 659 -35.45 26.05 -6.03
N PHE A 660 -36.48 25.46 -6.64
CA PHE A 660 -37.67 26.20 -7.07
C PHE A 660 -38.38 26.86 -5.90
N ILE A 661 -38.59 26.15 -4.79
CA ILE A 661 -39.22 26.71 -3.59
C ILE A 661 -38.44 27.93 -3.07
N ARG A 662 -37.11 27.80 -2.95
CA ARG A 662 -36.24 28.89 -2.48
C ARG A 662 -36.27 30.10 -3.44
N SER A 663 -36.20 29.83 -4.75
CA SER A 663 -36.25 30.88 -5.78
C SER A 663 -37.58 31.63 -5.76
N THR A 664 -38.70 30.90 -5.74
CA THR A 664 -40.04 31.48 -5.68
C THR A 664 -40.24 32.29 -4.41
N PHE A 665 -39.82 31.76 -3.25
CA PHE A 665 -39.91 32.47 -1.98
C PHE A 665 -39.09 33.78 -1.98
N HIS A 666 -37.85 33.73 -2.49
CA HIS A 666 -37.00 34.93 -2.62
C HIS A 666 -37.59 35.99 -3.55
N ASN A 667 -38.22 35.56 -4.66
CA ASN A 667 -38.88 36.47 -5.58
C ASN A 667 -40.12 37.12 -4.96
N ILE A 668 -40.93 36.36 -4.21
CA ILE A 668 -42.08 36.89 -3.47
C ILE A 668 -41.61 37.92 -2.42
N GLN A 669 -40.54 37.62 -1.67
CA GLN A 669 -39.97 38.55 -0.68
C GLN A 669 -39.42 39.85 -1.28
N LYS A 670 -39.11 39.91 -2.58
CA LYS A 670 -38.69 41.15 -3.24
C LYS A 670 -39.86 42.01 -3.70
N ILE A 671 -41.02 41.40 -3.91
CA ILE A 671 -42.22 42.06 -4.41
C ILE A 671 -42.97 42.76 -3.26
N TYR A 672 -42.95 42.16 -2.07
CA TYR A 672 -43.49 42.71 -0.82
C TYR A 672 -42.41 43.40 0.00
#